data_AF-A0A229W035-F1
#
_entry.id   AF-A0A229W035-F1
#
_cell.length_a   1.000
_cell.length_b   1.000
_cell.length_c   1.000
_cell.angle_alpha   90.00
_cell.angle_beta   90.00
_cell.angle_gamma   90.00
#
_symmetry.space_group_name_H-M   'P 1'
#
loop_
_entity.id
_entity.type
_entity.pdbx_description
1 polymer ?
#
loop_
_entity_poly.entity_id
_entity_poly.type
_entity_poly.pdbx_seq_one_letter_code
_entity_poly.pdbx_strand_id
1 'polypeptide(L)'
;MNKTLKMSVAATVAVASLGAPTMAMADEVSSEQDSQVAAQSTKTTSVADAQAKADQAAENLSKAQSGLDQAQSQADQASQAQSQAKQENTAAQQNLQQAQQSAESAQKAADSAAASAADAQQRIDQAQSAKQSAEGEKQSAEQDKTAAESDRQAAQAESDQHQQTIDQSQSQADQAQSQAEQASQDKAKAEADQSQAEQDKATVDQTVAEAEAEQKTAETDKQNAQTEADKATAEKTEADKTAADKLADLKTALDNENTAKADKDAADQKVADLEKEDGGLADLAAQLEAAKKSASEAEQAQSDADAAQKAADQAKADKTADASAKQQEADQAQATADAKKTVADSADQKLQQGASTYYLDKDAQHAYKILTDGTYTQYLQFIHNGDKNDATSIDNMLKALEYIKKCNEIRASEGLEPLKVSDTLMAMGQANADYAQTHVGYHSQQYNRYNVGENLYWGYGTSPDSAFAGWYTKEKATYEQAVKDHPEIKGLTAYQLYQKYPDIYQNVGHYLNIINPSYTITGTGVAGGVNGGYEPASQEFHTGSQGSLATSDRVMSVDDYIADLTAWKAALENASGDWKAAQATADKAAQAAEQARDEAAKATAEAESAKATLAEKTQAATTAREKLAAAQKAYDEAVKANADKAQALEKAKADQKSKAEAYEKAKTASETARKESDQATTAAKNAQTKLAQANGKVADAQTRIDQAKAKAESAKEAAATADQRISQAKTAKADAQKRLDQATADRTAVLKTLEAARTAKTVSDEKVAQAQARVDAAQTRISQAQTAISTADQQISQANTDLRNAETAKTTLAQAKTALAKAQTAAENAQTKLDQATEAKEQADKELETAKTAYAKALADKTASDAELDAARKAQQDAQHKADQAEQDRNQAQTDADNAQHAQTSAQSKVDNLTGGTTSSTAATGKSEKTVDAPTTVIKEYGPLAATGVTSEAMLGLTAIMMLVGTGCVLTRVRFDHE
;
A
#
# COMPACT_ATOMS: atom_id res chain seq x y z
N MET A 1 24.01 59.32 16.53
CA MET A 1 25.45 59.32 16.86
C MET A 1 26.26 59.19 15.58
N ASN A 2 27.45 59.81 15.53
CA ASN A 2 28.71 59.30 14.97
C ASN A 2 28.64 57.99 14.14
N LYS A 3 29.33 57.83 13.00
CA LYS A 3 30.60 58.45 12.61
C LYS A 3 30.88 58.31 11.10
N THR A 4 31.51 59.35 10.56
CA THR A 4 32.44 59.37 9.42
C THR A 4 33.39 58.17 9.36
N LEU A 5 33.70 57.64 8.16
CA LEU A 5 35.04 57.78 7.55
C LEU A 5 35.13 57.36 6.06
N LYS A 6 36.25 57.74 5.44
CA LYS A 6 36.63 57.66 4.02
C LYS A 6 37.55 56.45 3.75
N MET A 7 37.71 56.08 2.47
CA MET A 7 38.96 55.71 1.73
C MET A 7 38.58 54.82 0.54
N SER A 8 39.25 54.81 -0.63
CA SER A 8 40.23 55.71 -1.26
C SER A 8 40.28 55.37 -2.76
N VAL A 9 40.38 56.37 -3.66
CA VAL A 9 40.77 56.14 -5.07
C VAL A 9 42.10 56.84 -5.30
N ALA A 10 43.08 56.11 -5.83
CA ALA A 10 44.42 56.61 -6.09
C ALA A 10 44.50 57.38 -7.42
N ALA A 11 45.37 58.38 -7.48
CA ALA A 11 45.52 59.31 -8.60
C ALA A 11 46.64 58.93 -9.57
N THR A 12 46.63 59.51 -10.78
CA THR A 12 47.78 60.00 -11.60
C THR A 12 47.16 60.76 -12.79
N VAL A 13 47.02 62.10 -12.82
CA VAL A 13 48.01 63.21 -12.97
C VAL A 13 48.35 63.56 -14.44
N ALA A 14 47.80 64.70 -14.89
CA ALA A 14 48.33 65.72 -15.83
C ALA A 14 47.24 66.82 -15.93
N VAL A 15 47.29 68.03 -15.34
CA VAL A 15 48.29 69.12 -15.21
C VAL A 15 48.47 69.95 -16.49
N ALA A 16 47.78 71.11 -16.53
CA ALA A 16 48.12 72.41 -17.17
C ALA A 16 46.82 73.22 -17.41
N SER A 17 46.36 74.07 -16.48
CA SER A 17 46.73 75.49 -16.34
C SER A 17 46.19 76.43 -17.44
N LEU A 18 44.96 76.93 -17.28
CA LEU A 18 44.51 78.18 -17.91
C LEU A 18 44.95 79.36 -17.04
N GLY A 19 46.09 79.94 -17.37
CA GLY A 19 46.51 81.24 -16.85
C GLY A 19 45.90 82.37 -17.69
N ALA A 20 45.38 83.40 -17.03
CA ALA A 20 45.04 84.65 -17.70
C ALA A 20 46.32 85.34 -18.23
N PRO A 21 46.17 86.19 -19.26
CA PRO A 21 46.75 87.51 -19.11
C PRO A 21 45.73 88.63 -19.38
N THR A 22 45.66 89.58 -18.46
CA THR A 22 45.21 90.94 -18.74
C THR A 22 46.37 91.76 -19.31
N MET A 23 46.24 92.27 -20.53
CA MET A 23 46.71 93.60 -20.95
C MET A 23 45.71 94.08 -22.03
N ALA A 24 45.01 95.22 -21.91
CA ALA A 24 45.38 96.60 -21.58
C ALA A 24 45.86 97.38 -22.82
N MET A 25 45.40 98.64 -22.91
CA MET A 25 45.74 99.66 -23.91
C MET A 25 45.16 99.42 -25.33
N ALA A 26 44.74 100.44 -26.10
CA ALA A 26 44.61 101.87 -25.79
C ALA A 26 43.66 102.61 -26.76
N ASP A 27 43.00 103.62 -26.19
CA ASP A 27 42.78 105.00 -26.66
C ASP A 27 42.07 105.46 -27.95
N GLU A 28 41.39 106.59 -27.70
CA GLU A 28 41.27 107.84 -28.47
C GLU A 28 40.79 107.86 -29.92
N VAL A 29 39.52 108.24 -30.07
CA VAL A 29 39.12 109.61 -30.43
C VAL A 29 40.13 110.43 -31.26
N SER A 30 39.73 110.84 -32.46
CA SER A 30 39.86 112.26 -32.84
C SER A 30 38.77 112.70 -33.81
N SER A 31 38.32 113.92 -33.61
CA SER A 31 37.34 114.65 -34.41
C SER A 31 38.03 115.67 -35.35
N GLU A 32 37.20 116.49 -36.00
CA GLU A 32 37.53 117.81 -36.60
C GLU A 32 38.17 117.89 -37.99
N GLN A 33 37.28 118.18 -38.95
CA GLN A 33 37.15 119.45 -39.69
C GLN A 33 38.18 119.93 -40.74
N ASP A 34 37.58 120.65 -41.70
CA ASP A 34 38.09 121.71 -42.57
C ASP A 34 39.29 121.42 -43.48
N SER A 35 39.00 121.32 -44.79
CA SER A 35 39.11 122.53 -45.63
C SER A 35 38.47 122.38 -47.02
N GLN A 36 38.06 123.53 -47.54
CA GLN A 36 37.61 123.74 -48.92
C GLN A 36 38.75 123.56 -49.95
N VAL A 37 38.39 123.45 -51.23
CA VAL A 37 38.93 124.22 -52.40
C VAL A 37 39.15 123.36 -53.66
N ALA A 38 38.77 123.97 -54.79
CA ALA A 38 39.22 123.75 -56.18
C ALA A 38 38.84 122.45 -56.93
N ALA A 39 37.89 122.67 -57.84
CA ALA A 39 37.95 122.29 -59.24
C ALA A 39 39.35 122.15 -59.89
N GLN A 40 39.38 121.38 -60.99
CA GLN A 40 40.41 121.38 -62.05
C GLN A 40 41.83 120.92 -61.68
N SER A 41 42.09 119.61 -61.81
CA SER A 41 42.94 119.10 -62.91
C SER A 41 42.95 117.57 -62.94
N THR A 42 43.08 116.99 -64.13
CA THR A 42 43.14 115.54 -64.35
C THR A 42 44.44 114.96 -63.79
N LYS A 43 44.35 114.27 -62.64
CA LYS A 43 45.43 113.42 -62.13
C LYS A 43 45.25 112.01 -62.70
N THR A 44 46.17 111.57 -63.56
CA THR A 44 46.19 110.21 -64.10
C THR A 44 46.61 109.22 -63.02
N THR A 45 45.74 108.29 -62.63
CA THR A 45 46.10 107.13 -61.81
C THR A 45 47.18 106.33 -62.54
N SER A 46 48.26 105.93 -61.87
CA SER A 46 49.28 105.09 -62.51
C SER A 46 48.80 103.64 -62.60
N VAL A 47 49.31 102.89 -63.59
CA VAL A 47 48.99 101.46 -63.72
C VAL A 47 49.48 100.66 -62.49
N ALA A 48 50.52 101.13 -61.80
CA ALA A 48 50.99 100.51 -60.56
C ALA A 48 49.98 100.66 -59.41
N ASP A 49 49.39 101.85 -59.25
CA ASP A 49 48.37 102.10 -58.20
C ASP A 49 47.10 101.28 -58.44
N ALA A 50 46.65 101.21 -59.70
CA ALA A 50 45.48 100.42 -60.09
C ALA A 50 45.73 98.91 -59.97
N GLN A 51 46.96 98.44 -60.26
CA GLN A 51 47.35 97.04 -60.08
C GLN A 51 47.35 96.65 -58.59
N ALA A 52 47.97 97.47 -57.74
CA ALA A 52 47.99 97.23 -56.29
C ALA A 52 46.56 97.17 -55.69
N LYS A 53 45.65 98.02 -56.18
CA LYS A 53 44.23 98.00 -55.80
C LYS A 53 43.52 96.72 -56.28
N ALA A 54 43.75 96.30 -57.52
CA ALA A 54 43.18 95.06 -58.07
C ALA A 54 43.71 93.79 -57.38
N ASP A 55 44.97 93.79 -56.94
CA ASP A 55 45.59 92.69 -56.19
C ASP A 55 45.06 92.65 -54.74
N GLN A 56 44.92 93.80 -54.09
CA GLN A 56 44.31 93.90 -52.76
C GLN A 56 42.82 93.47 -52.78
N ALA A 57 42.08 93.82 -53.83
CA ALA A 57 40.71 93.35 -54.02
C ALA A 57 40.65 91.84 -54.28
N ALA A 58 41.65 91.24 -54.93
CA ALA A 58 41.75 89.80 -55.11
C ALA A 58 42.03 89.07 -53.77
N GLU A 59 42.91 89.62 -52.93
CA GLU A 59 43.19 89.09 -51.60
C GLU A 59 41.95 89.18 -50.70
N ASN A 60 41.22 90.31 -50.75
CA ASN A 60 39.96 90.49 -50.03
C ASN A 60 38.87 89.52 -50.49
N LEU A 61 38.76 89.26 -51.81
CA LEU A 61 37.85 88.26 -52.36
C LEU A 61 38.20 86.84 -51.87
N SER A 62 39.48 86.47 -51.88
CA SER A 62 39.95 85.17 -51.38
C SER A 62 39.68 84.97 -49.88
N LYS A 63 39.87 86.02 -49.07
CA LYS A 63 39.49 86.02 -47.64
C LYS A 63 37.98 85.89 -47.46
N ALA A 64 37.18 86.60 -48.26
CA ALA A 64 35.73 86.53 -48.19
C ALA A 64 35.19 85.15 -48.63
N GLN A 65 35.79 84.52 -49.65
CA GLN A 65 35.49 83.15 -50.05
C GLN A 65 35.81 82.16 -48.91
N SER A 66 36.99 82.28 -48.30
CA SER A 66 37.38 81.43 -47.16
C SER A 66 36.42 81.57 -45.98
N GLY A 67 35.96 82.79 -45.69
CA GLY A 67 34.94 83.05 -44.67
C GLY A 67 33.55 82.50 -45.03
N LEU A 68 33.18 82.53 -46.32
CA LEU A 68 31.95 81.92 -46.83
C LEU A 68 31.97 80.39 -46.69
N ASP A 69 33.07 79.74 -47.08
CA ASP A 69 33.22 78.28 -46.96
C ASP A 69 33.23 77.83 -45.48
N GLN A 70 33.86 78.60 -44.60
CA GLN A 70 33.83 78.36 -43.15
C GLN A 70 32.41 78.49 -42.59
N ALA A 71 31.69 79.56 -42.91
CA ALA A 71 30.32 79.78 -42.45
C ALA A 71 29.34 78.72 -43.01
N GLN A 72 29.54 78.27 -44.25
CA GLN A 72 28.77 77.17 -44.84
C GLN A 72 29.00 75.87 -44.09
N SER A 73 30.25 75.51 -43.78
CA SER A 73 30.57 74.32 -42.98
C SER A 73 29.97 74.40 -41.56
N GLN A 74 29.95 75.58 -40.95
CA GLN A 74 29.32 75.79 -39.63
C GLN A 74 27.79 75.64 -39.69
N ALA A 75 27.13 76.18 -40.72
CA ALA A 75 25.70 76.01 -40.94
C ALA A 75 25.30 74.54 -41.18
N ASP A 76 26.11 73.79 -41.94
CA ASP A 76 25.89 72.36 -42.20
C ASP A 76 26.06 71.52 -40.92
N GLN A 77 27.10 71.81 -40.11
CA GLN A 77 27.31 71.16 -38.81
C GLN A 77 26.18 71.46 -37.82
N ALA A 78 25.72 72.72 -37.75
CA ALA A 78 24.59 73.10 -36.90
C ALA A 78 23.27 72.44 -37.36
N SER A 79 23.06 72.29 -38.67
CA SER A 79 21.91 71.57 -39.24
C SER A 79 21.91 70.08 -38.91
N GLN A 80 23.09 69.43 -38.91
CA GLN A 80 23.24 68.04 -38.46
C GLN A 80 22.99 67.90 -36.95
N ALA A 81 23.56 68.80 -36.13
CA ALA A 81 23.35 68.82 -34.69
C ALA A 81 21.87 69.01 -34.30
N GLN A 82 21.16 69.93 -34.97
CA GLN A 82 19.71 70.11 -34.79
C GLN A 82 18.94 68.85 -35.18
N SER A 83 19.30 68.22 -36.29
CA SER A 83 18.65 66.98 -36.76
C SER A 83 18.83 65.82 -35.78
N GLN A 84 20.03 65.67 -35.22
CA GLN A 84 20.30 64.67 -34.17
C GLN A 84 19.53 64.99 -32.88
N ALA A 85 19.59 66.23 -32.39
CA ALA A 85 18.85 66.64 -31.18
C ALA A 85 17.34 66.43 -31.33
N LYS A 86 16.79 66.60 -32.54
CA LYS A 86 15.38 66.33 -32.84
C LYS A 86 15.03 64.85 -32.78
N GLN A 87 15.93 63.97 -33.22
CA GLN A 87 15.77 62.51 -33.07
C GLN A 87 15.89 62.08 -31.60
N GLU A 88 16.88 62.59 -30.87
CA GLU A 88 17.04 62.35 -29.43
C GLU A 88 15.80 62.79 -28.63
N ASN A 89 15.25 63.98 -28.92
CA ASN A 89 14.02 64.45 -28.29
C ASN A 89 12.81 63.57 -28.66
N THR A 90 12.67 63.17 -29.92
CA THR A 90 11.57 62.27 -30.36
C THR A 90 11.61 60.94 -29.61
N ALA A 91 12.79 60.33 -29.48
CA ALA A 91 12.97 59.09 -28.72
C ALA A 91 12.72 59.27 -27.21
N ALA A 92 13.15 60.40 -26.63
CA ALA A 92 12.91 60.71 -25.23
C ALA A 92 11.40 60.91 -24.92
N GLN A 93 10.66 61.58 -25.81
CA GLN A 93 9.21 61.76 -25.69
C GLN A 93 8.45 60.43 -25.84
N GLN A 94 8.88 59.54 -26.73
CA GLN A 94 8.31 58.19 -26.84
C GLN A 94 8.56 57.35 -25.58
N ASN A 95 9.78 57.39 -25.04
CA ASN A 95 10.12 56.71 -23.78
C ASN A 95 9.33 57.28 -22.59
N LEU A 96 9.08 58.59 -22.54
CA LEU A 96 8.21 59.22 -21.56
C LEU A 96 6.77 58.69 -21.66
N GLN A 97 6.20 58.64 -22.87
CA GLN A 97 4.85 58.12 -23.08
C GLN A 97 4.71 56.65 -22.67
N GLN A 98 5.71 55.82 -22.97
CA GLN A 98 5.73 54.42 -22.55
C GLN A 98 5.87 54.27 -21.02
N ALA A 99 6.68 55.11 -20.38
CA ALA A 99 6.83 55.12 -18.93
C ALA A 99 5.56 55.61 -18.21
N GLN A 100 4.81 56.56 -18.78
CA GLN A 100 3.50 56.99 -18.29
C GLN A 100 2.49 55.84 -18.32
N GLN A 101 2.32 55.18 -19.47
CA GLN A 101 1.42 54.03 -19.61
C GLN A 101 1.80 52.89 -18.65
N SER A 102 3.10 52.64 -18.46
CA SER A 102 3.61 51.63 -17.52
C SER A 102 3.29 51.98 -16.06
N ALA A 103 3.43 53.25 -15.66
CA ALA A 103 3.08 53.73 -14.33
C ALA A 103 1.57 53.69 -14.05
N GLU A 104 0.73 54.04 -15.03
CA GLU A 104 -0.73 53.91 -14.92
C GLU A 104 -1.18 52.45 -14.79
N SER A 105 -0.56 51.56 -15.56
CA SER A 105 -0.86 50.11 -15.53
C SER A 105 -0.44 49.50 -14.21
N ALA A 106 0.74 49.86 -13.70
CA ALA A 106 1.21 49.45 -12.38
C ALA A 106 0.37 50.03 -11.23
N GLN A 107 -0.19 51.25 -11.39
CA GLN A 107 -1.08 51.86 -10.41
C GLN A 107 -2.40 51.07 -10.32
N LYS A 108 -3.04 50.78 -11.46
CA LYS A 108 -4.27 49.95 -11.50
C LYS A 108 -4.03 48.55 -10.91
N ALA A 109 -2.89 47.94 -11.19
CA ALA A 109 -2.52 46.65 -10.61
C ALA A 109 -2.34 46.72 -9.09
N ALA A 110 -1.67 47.76 -8.58
CA ALA A 110 -1.49 47.97 -7.14
C ALA A 110 -2.81 48.30 -6.41
N ASP A 111 -3.70 49.07 -7.03
CA ASP A 111 -5.01 49.40 -6.46
C ASP A 111 -5.91 48.16 -6.37
N SER A 112 -5.93 47.33 -7.42
CA SER A 112 -6.63 46.03 -7.40
C SER A 112 -6.05 45.11 -6.34
N ALA A 113 -4.72 45.04 -6.23
CA ALA A 113 -4.06 44.18 -5.26
C ALA A 113 -4.24 44.67 -3.81
N ALA A 114 -4.38 45.98 -3.58
CA ALA A 114 -4.70 46.53 -2.26
C ALA A 114 -6.10 46.12 -1.79
N ALA A 115 -7.08 46.04 -2.70
CA ALA A 115 -8.40 45.49 -2.38
C ALA A 115 -8.32 43.99 -2.05
N SER A 116 -7.56 43.21 -2.83
CA SER A 116 -7.32 41.78 -2.56
C SER A 116 -6.58 41.52 -1.24
N ALA A 117 -5.71 42.43 -0.80
CA ALA A 117 -5.00 42.30 0.48
C ALA A 117 -5.95 42.40 1.69
N ALA A 118 -6.98 43.25 1.62
CA ALA A 118 -7.98 43.36 2.69
C ALA A 118 -8.88 42.10 2.78
N ASP A 119 -9.31 41.57 1.62
CA ASP A 119 -10.02 40.28 1.53
C ASP A 119 -9.17 39.12 2.07
N ALA A 120 -7.89 39.06 1.68
CA ALA A 120 -6.96 38.05 2.16
C ALA A 120 -6.78 38.09 3.69
N GLN A 121 -6.64 39.28 4.29
CA GLN A 121 -6.56 39.39 5.75
C GLN A 121 -7.86 38.89 6.43
N GLN A 122 -9.03 39.28 5.91
CA GLN A 122 -10.31 38.80 6.45
C GLN A 122 -10.44 37.27 6.33
N ARG A 123 -9.97 36.67 5.24
CA ARG A 123 -9.93 35.21 5.06
C ARG A 123 -8.97 34.52 6.02
N ILE A 124 -7.83 35.12 6.38
CA ILE A 124 -6.93 34.62 7.43
C ILE A 124 -7.66 34.60 8.77
N ASP A 125 -8.29 35.71 9.17
CA ASP A 125 -8.96 35.83 10.48
C ASP A 125 -10.12 34.82 10.60
N GLN A 126 -10.89 34.63 9.52
CA GLN A 126 -11.96 33.63 9.42
C GLN A 126 -11.43 32.19 9.51
N ALA A 127 -10.38 31.86 8.75
CA ALA A 127 -9.79 30.53 8.75
C ALA A 127 -9.10 30.21 10.10
N GLN A 128 -8.44 31.17 10.75
CA GLN A 128 -7.91 31.00 12.09
C GLN A 128 -9.01 30.70 13.12
N SER A 129 -10.14 31.41 13.03
CA SER A 129 -11.31 31.16 13.89
C SER A 129 -11.92 29.77 13.66
N ALA A 130 -12.02 29.34 12.40
CA ALA A 130 -12.49 28.01 12.03
C ALA A 130 -11.52 26.91 12.52
N LYS A 131 -10.20 27.12 12.38
CA LYS A 131 -9.17 26.22 12.90
C LYS A 131 -9.27 26.06 14.42
N GLN A 132 -9.37 27.17 15.16
CA GLN A 132 -9.49 27.12 16.63
C GLN A 132 -10.76 26.38 17.08
N SER A 133 -11.87 26.56 16.35
CA SER A 133 -13.12 25.83 16.62
C SER A 133 -12.94 24.31 16.39
N ALA A 134 -12.33 23.93 15.25
CA ALA A 134 -12.05 22.53 14.94
C ALA A 134 -11.02 21.89 15.89
N GLU A 135 -10.03 22.63 16.39
CA GLU A 135 -9.12 22.16 17.44
C GLU A 135 -9.86 21.86 18.75
N GLY A 136 -10.84 22.70 19.13
CA GLY A 136 -11.72 22.44 20.26
C GLY A 136 -12.64 21.22 20.07
N GLU A 137 -13.23 21.06 18.88
CA GLU A 137 -14.03 19.89 18.52
C GLU A 137 -13.21 18.59 18.56
N LYS A 138 -11.97 18.63 18.04
CA LYS A 138 -11.02 17.51 18.12
C LYS A 138 -10.73 17.12 19.56
N GLN A 139 -10.42 18.09 20.43
CA GLN A 139 -10.14 17.83 21.84
C GLN A 139 -11.37 17.26 22.58
N SER A 140 -12.57 17.77 22.31
CA SER A 140 -13.81 17.21 22.85
C SER A 140 -14.04 15.77 22.37
N ALA A 141 -13.80 15.48 21.08
CA ALA A 141 -13.97 14.13 20.54
C ALA A 141 -12.91 13.15 21.07
N GLU A 142 -11.68 13.60 21.36
CA GLU A 142 -10.64 12.80 22.04
C GLU A 142 -11.04 12.45 23.49
N GLN A 143 -11.67 13.38 24.21
CA GLN A 143 -12.24 13.13 25.54
C GLN A 143 -13.42 12.15 25.48
N ASP A 144 -14.36 12.36 24.56
CA ASP A 144 -15.51 11.49 24.34
C ASP A 144 -15.08 10.06 23.97
N LYS A 145 -14.05 9.92 23.12
CA LYS A 145 -13.44 8.63 22.80
C LYS A 145 -12.87 7.95 24.04
N THR A 146 -12.09 8.68 24.84
CA THR A 146 -11.46 8.15 26.06
C THR A 146 -12.50 7.66 27.07
N ALA A 147 -13.59 8.42 27.25
CA ALA A 147 -14.71 8.03 28.10
C ALA A 147 -15.43 6.78 27.55
N ALA A 148 -15.73 6.73 26.25
CA ALA A 148 -16.36 5.58 25.61
C ALA A 148 -15.49 4.31 25.65
N GLU A 149 -14.16 4.45 25.54
CA GLU A 149 -13.21 3.34 25.67
C GLU A 149 -13.19 2.78 27.11
N SER A 150 -13.30 3.66 28.12
CA SER A 150 -13.43 3.26 29.52
C SER A 150 -14.78 2.58 29.80
N ASP A 151 -15.88 3.12 29.26
CA ASP A 151 -17.22 2.51 29.35
C ASP A 151 -17.23 1.11 28.70
N ARG A 152 -16.56 0.96 27.56
CA ARG A 152 -16.41 -0.32 26.84
C ARG A 152 -15.63 -1.35 27.66
N GLN A 153 -14.52 -0.96 28.28
CA GLN A 153 -13.73 -1.84 29.15
C GLN A 153 -14.53 -2.28 30.39
N ALA A 154 -15.29 -1.37 31.01
CA ALA A 154 -16.17 -1.71 32.13
C ALA A 154 -17.29 -2.68 31.72
N ALA A 155 -17.96 -2.42 30.59
CA ALA A 155 -18.99 -3.30 30.05
C ALA A 155 -18.44 -4.69 29.65
N GLN A 156 -17.21 -4.75 29.12
CA GLN A 156 -16.56 -6.02 28.82
C GLN A 156 -16.28 -6.82 30.09
N ALA A 157 -15.77 -6.18 31.14
CA ALA A 157 -15.54 -6.84 32.43
C ALA A 157 -16.85 -7.36 33.06
N GLU A 158 -17.96 -6.62 32.95
CA GLU A 158 -19.28 -7.14 33.33
C GLU A 158 -19.68 -8.37 32.50
N SER A 159 -19.47 -8.35 31.17
CA SER A 159 -19.79 -9.48 30.30
C SER A 159 -18.96 -10.72 30.59
N ASP A 160 -17.66 -10.56 30.82
CA ASP A 160 -16.74 -11.65 31.19
C ASP A 160 -17.14 -12.26 32.55
N GLN A 161 -17.57 -11.43 33.51
CA GLN A 161 -18.09 -11.89 34.80
C GLN A 161 -19.43 -12.65 34.65
N HIS A 162 -20.33 -12.19 33.78
CA HIS A 162 -21.55 -12.92 33.46
C HIS A 162 -21.25 -14.26 32.75
N GLN A 163 -20.23 -14.32 31.89
CA GLN A 163 -19.78 -15.57 31.27
C GLN A 163 -19.25 -16.56 32.32
N GLN A 164 -18.39 -16.13 33.24
CA GLN A 164 -17.94 -16.98 34.35
C GLN A 164 -19.11 -17.51 35.19
N THR A 165 -20.14 -16.69 35.40
CA THR A 165 -21.36 -17.09 36.12
C THR A 165 -22.17 -18.14 35.34
N ILE A 166 -22.23 -18.02 34.01
CA ILE A 166 -22.85 -19.02 33.10
C ILE A 166 -22.07 -20.34 33.19
N ASP A 167 -20.76 -20.31 33.06
CA ASP A 167 -19.90 -21.51 33.06
C ASP A 167 -19.98 -22.25 34.41
N GLN A 168 -19.92 -21.50 35.52
CA GLN A 168 -20.07 -22.05 36.86
C GLN A 168 -21.48 -22.64 37.08
N SER A 169 -22.53 -21.96 36.62
CA SER A 169 -23.91 -22.47 36.73
C SER A 169 -24.15 -23.70 35.86
N GLN A 170 -23.55 -23.77 34.67
CA GLN A 170 -23.63 -24.95 33.81
C GLN A 170 -22.98 -26.16 34.49
N SER A 171 -21.74 -25.99 35.00
CA SER A 171 -21.03 -27.03 35.75
C SER A 171 -21.82 -27.53 36.98
N GLN A 172 -22.45 -26.62 37.73
CA GLN A 172 -23.32 -26.98 38.85
C GLN A 172 -24.60 -27.71 38.41
N ALA A 173 -25.19 -27.35 37.27
CA ALA A 173 -26.37 -28.04 36.74
C ALA A 173 -26.04 -29.47 36.30
N ASP A 174 -24.88 -29.66 35.67
CA ASP A 174 -24.37 -30.96 35.23
C ASP A 174 -24.01 -31.84 36.44
N GLN A 175 -23.40 -31.27 37.48
CA GLN A 175 -23.13 -31.95 38.74
C GLN A 175 -24.42 -32.40 39.46
N ALA A 176 -25.42 -31.52 39.56
CA ALA A 176 -26.72 -31.85 40.14
C ALA A 176 -27.46 -32.91 39.32
N GLN A 177 -27.32 -32.90 37.99
CA GLN A 177 -27.84 -33.95 37.12
C GLN A 177 -27.16 -35.31 37.39
N SER A 178 -25.84 -35.37 37.49
CA SER A 178 -25.12 -36.61 37.83
C SER A 178 -25.53 -37.15 39.21
N GLN A 179 -25.75 -36.27 40.19
CA GLN A 179 -26.24 -36.66 41.52
C GLN A 179 -27.67 -37.22 41.48
N ALA A 180 -28.55 -36.65 40.66
CA ALA A 180 -29.90 -37.15 40.45
C ALA A 180 -29.88 -38.53 39.76
N GLU A 181 -29.05 -38.72 38.74
CA GLU A 181 -28.86 -40.01 38.06
C GLU A 181 -28.35 -41.09 39.03
N GLN A 182 -27.32 -40.81 39.83
CA GLN A 182 -26.82 -41.75 40.83
C GLN A 182 -27.87 -42.07 41.90
N ALA A 183 -28.62 -41.07 42.39
CA ALA A 183 -29.68 -41.30 43.36
C ALA A 183 -30.84 -42.14 42.79
N SER A 184 -31.14 -41.99 41.49
CA SER A 184 -32.11 -42.82 40.78
C SER A 184 -31.63 -44.27 40.64
N GLN A 185 -30.35 -44.49 40.31
CA GLN A 185 -29.74 -45.84 40.28
C GLN A 185 -29.73 -46.50 41.65
N ASP A 186 -29.32 -45.77 42.69
CA ASP A 186 -29.30 -46.28 44.07
C ASP A 186 -30.70 -46.66 44.56
N LYS A 187 -31.73 -45.88 44.19
CA LYS A 187 -33.13 -46.19 44.46
C LYS A 187 -33.56 -47.47 43.73
N ALA A 188 -33.29 -47.59 42.43
CA ALA A 188 -33.64 -48.78 41.66
C ALA A 188 -32.94 -50.04 42.21
N LYS A 189 -31.69 -49.92 42.65
CA LYS A 189 -30.98 -51.01 43.34
C LYS A 189 -31.65 -51.37 44.67
N ALA A 190 -32.00 -50.39 45.49
CA ALA A 190 -32.68 -50.63 46.77
C ALA A 190 -34.08 -51.25 46.58
N GLU A 191 -34.78 -50.92 45.48
CA GLU A 191 -36.04 -51.57 45.08
C GLU A 191 -35.82 -53.04 44.70
N ALA A 192 -34.79 -53.36 43.92
CA ALA A 192 -34.44 -54.74 43.59
C ALA A 192 -33.99 -55.54 44.83
N ASP A 193 -33.14 -54.96 45.68
CA ASP A 193 -32.70 -55.57 46.95
C ASP A 193 -33.90 -55.86 47.88
N GLN A 194 -34.90 -54.95 47.93
CA GLN A 194 -36.13 -55.14 48.69
C GLN A 194 -36.93 -56.33 48.13
N SER A 195 -37.20 -56.36 46.82
CA SER A 195 -37.95 -57.45 46.20
C SER A 195 -37.27 -58.82 46.35
N GLN A 196 -35.94 -58.88 46.25
CA GLN A 196 -35.20 -60.11 46.52
C GLN A 196 -35.32 -60.54 47.98
N ALA A 197 -35.17 -59.60 48.95
CA ALA A 197 -35.29 -59.93 50.36
C ALA A 197 -36.73 -60.38 50.75
N GLU A 198 -37.76 -59.82 50.11
CA GLU A 198 -39.16 -60.26 50.27
C GLU A 198 -39.40 -61.67 49.69
N GLN A 199 -38.77 -62.01 48.56
CA GLN A 199 -38.83 -63.35 47.96
C GLN A 199 -38.04 -64.40 48.75
N ASP A 200 -36.84 -64.03 49.24
CA ASP A 200 -36.04 -64.86 50.15
C ASP A 200 -36.85 -65.18 51.41
N LYS A 201 -37.52 -64.17 52.00
CA LYS A 201 -38.35 -64.37 53.19
C LYS A 201 -39.49 -65.35 52.94
N ALA A 202 -40.21 -65.23 51.81
CA ALA A 202 -41.29 -66.17 51.48
C ALA A 202 -40.79 -67.63 51.40
N THR A 203 -39.59 -67.85 50.87
CA THR A 203 -38.94 -69.17 50.80
C THR A 203 -38.56 -69.70 52.19
N VAL A 204 -38.05 -68.84 53.07
CA VAL A 204 -37.70 -69.21 54.44
C VAL A 204 -38.95 -69.46 55.29
N ASP A 205 -40.00 -68.65 55.16
CA ASP A 205 -41.28 -68.84 55.85
C ASP A 205 -41.92 -70.20 55.49
N GLN A 206 -41.84 -70.60 54.21
CA GLN A 206 -42.23 -71.95 53.77
C GLN A 206 -41.36 -73.04 54.43
N THR A 207 -40.04 -72.83 54.50
CA THR A 207 -39.11 -73.79 55.14
C THR A 207 -39.40 -73.96 56.64
N VAL A 208 -39.80 -72.90 57.34
CA VAL A 208 -40.27 -72.96 58.74
C VAL A 208 -41.53 -73.83 58.85
N ALA A 209 -42.53 -73.59 57.98
CA ALA A 209 -43.79 -74.35 57.99
C ALA A 209 -43.58 -75.85 57.70
N GLU A 210 -42.67 -76.18 56.77
CA GLU A 210 -42.29 -77.56 56.46
C GLU A 210 -41.58 -78.24 57.65
N ALA A 211 -40.65 -77.55 58.32
CA ALA A 211 -39.94 -78.07 59.49
C ALA A 211 -40.87 -78.30 60.70
N GLU A 212 -41.84 -77.41 60.95
CA GLU A 212 -42.84 -77.57 62.01
C GLU A 212 -43.82 -78.73 61.72
N ALA A 213 -44.19 -78.94 60.44
CA ALA A 213 -44.97 -80.11 60.02
C ALA A 213 -44.19 -81.43 60.16
N GLU A 214 -42.89 -81.42 59.84
CA GLU A 214 -41.98 -82.55 60.00
C GLU A 214 -41.78 -82.92 61.49
N GLN A 215 -41.63 -81.92 62.37
CA GLN A 215 -41.61 -82.12 63.82
C GLN A 215 -42.91 -82.78 64.33
N LYS A 216 -44.07 -82.25 63.94
CA LYS A 216 -45.39 -82.79 64.35
C LYS A 216 -45.60 -84.23 63.88
N THR A 217 -45.06 -84.56 62.69
CA THR A 217 -45.06 -85.93 62.16
C THR A 217 -44.15 -86.84 62.98
N ALA A 218 -42.94 -86.40 63.32
CA ALA A 218 -42.00 -87.17 64.14
C ALA A 218 -42.51 -87.38 65.59
N GLU A 219 -43.22 -86.40 66.16
CA GLU A 219 -43.90 -86.51 67.46
C GLU A 219 -45.04 -87.55 67.42
N THR A 220 -45.79 -87.60 66.33
CA THR A 220 -46.82 -88.63 66.08
C THR A 220 -46.19 -90.03 65.91
N ASP A 221 -45.11 -90.13 65.13
CA ASP A 221 -44.35 -91.37 64.95
C ASP A 221 -43.81 -91.91 66.29
N LYS A 222 -43.28 -91.03 67.16
CA LYS A 222 -42.83 -91.42 68.50
C LYS A 222 -43.98 -91.93 69.36
N GLN A 223 -45.16 -91.31 69.31
CA GLN A 223 -46.33 -91.72 70.09
C GLN A 223 -46.84 -93.11 69.64
N ASN A 224 -46.83 -93.36 68.33
CA ASN A 224 -47.14 -94.67 67.75
C ASN A 224 -46.08 -95.72 68.12
N ALA A 225 -44.79 -95.38 68.04
CA ALA A 225 -43.68 -96.26 68.41
C ALA A 225 -43.70 -96.61 69.91
N GLN A 226 -44.06 -95.67 70.78
CA GLN A 226 -44.24 -95.90 72.21
C GLN A 226 -45.41 -96.85 72.47
N THR A 227 -46.53 -96.67 71.78
CA THR A 227 -47.70 -97.57 71.88
C THR A 227 -47.33 -99.00 71.48
N GLU A 228 -46.53 -99.19 70.43
CA GLU A 228 -46.02 -100.51 70.03
C GLU A 228 -44.95 -101.05 71.00
N ALA A 229 -44.15 -100.21 71.66
CA ALA A 229 -43.19 -100.64 72.70
C ALA A 229 -43.89 -101.09 74.00
N ASP A 230 -44.93 -100.37 74.43
CA ASP A 230 -45.74 -100.70 75.60
C ASP A 230 -46.50 -102.02 75.36
N LYS A 231 -47.06 -102.18 74.16
CA LYS A 231 -47.68 -103.43 73.70
C LYS A 231 -46.67 -104.58 73.62
N ALA A 232 -45.47 -104.37 73.06
CA ALA A 232 -44.41 -105.37 73.03
C ALA A 232 -43.92 -105.75 74.45
N THR A 233 -43.99 -104.84 75.41
CA THR A 233 -43.68 -105.09 76.82
C THR A 233 -44.73 -106.00 77.47
N ALA A 234 -46.01 -105.75 77.20
CA ALA A 234 -47.10 -106.64 77.63
C ALA A 234 -47.00 -108.02 76.95
N GLU A 235 -46.77 -108.08 75.63
CA GLU A 235 -46.54 -109.32 74.87
C GLU A 235 -45.35 -110.13 75.43
N LYS A 236 -44.24 -109.46 75.81
CA LYS A 236 -43.08 -110.12 76.44
C LYS A 236 -43.41 -110.73 77.80
N THR A 237 -44.17 -110.00 78.63
CA THR A 237 -44.54 -110.43 79.98
C THR A 237 -45.42 -111.69 79.94
N GLU A 238 -46.38 -111.74 79.02
CA GLU A 238 -47.24 -112.93 78.84
C GLU A 238 -46.50 -114.08 78.13
N ALA A 239 -45.57 -113.79 77.21
CA ALA A 239 -44.73 -114.81 76.57
C ALA A 239 -43.78 -115.52 77.56
N ASP A 240 -43.20 -114.80 78.52
CA ASP A 240 -42.33 -115.39 79.57
C ASP A 240 -43.11 -116.35 80.48
N LYS A 241 -44.34 -115.99 80.83
CA LYS A 241 -45.27 -116.84 81.59
C LYS A 241 -45.67 -118.08 80.79
N THR A 242 -46.03 -117.90 79.51
CA THR A 242 -46.39 -118.99 78.59
C THR A 242 -45.21 -119.97 78.37
N ALA A 243 -43.96 -119.49 78.38
CA ALA A 243 -42.77 -120.33 78.25
C ALA A 243 -42.55 -121.29 79.42
N ALA A 244 -42.98 -120.92 80.64
CA ALA A 244 -42.95 -121.81 81.78
C ALA A 244 -44.02 -122.92 81.67
N ASP A 245 -45.24 -122.57 81.27
CA ASP A 245 -46.36 -123.51 81.19
C ASP A 245 -46.19 -124.51 80.03
N LYS A 246 -45.72 -124.04 78.86
CA LYS A 246 -45.58 -124.90 77.67
C LYS A 246 -44.41 -125.89 77.71
N LEU A 247 -43.48 -125.74 78.65
CA LEU A 247 -42.48 -126.77 78.97
C LEU A 247 -43.12 -128.03 79.59
N ALA A 248 -44.30 -127.91 80.22
CA ALA A 248 -45.07 -129.05 80.73
C ALA A 248 -45.96 -129.66 79.63
N ASP A 249 -46.67 -128.83 78.86
CA ASP A 249 -47.54 -129.29 77.76
C ASP A 249 -46.75 -129.96 76.63
N LEU A 250 -45.48 -129.57 76.43
CA LEU A 250 -44.46 -130.21 75.56
C LEU A 250 -44.48 -131.74 75.60
N LYS A 251 -44.83 -132.31 76.75
CA LYS A 251 -44.87 -133.74 76.96
C LYS A 251 -46.09 -134.44 76.33
N THR A 252 -47.12 -133.68 75.97
CA THR A 252 -48.49 -134.17 75.78
C THR A 252 -48.99 -134.05 74.36
N ALA A 253 -49.17 -132.84 73.82
CA ALA A 253 -49.78 -132.62 72.50
C ALA A 253 -48.79 -132.91 71.36
N LEU A 254 -48.17 -134.09 71.42
CA LEU A 254 -47.09 -134.54 70.57
C LEU A 254 -47.52 -135.82 69.82
N ASP A 255 -48.68 -135.95 69.13
CA ASP A 255 -49.85 -135.07 68.93
C ASP A 255 -50.21 -134.54 67.50
N ASN A 256 -49.33 -134.43 66.48
CA ASN A 256 -49.63 -133.66 65.26
C ASN A 256 -49.76 -132.19 65.66
N GLU A 257 -50.84 -131.43 65.43
CA GLU A 257 -52.04 -131.74 64.64
C GLU A 257 -52.49 -130.54 63.80
N ASN A 258 -52.65 -129.39 64.46
CA ASN A 258 -53.60 -128.38 64.00
C ASN A 258 -52.96 -127.26 63.16
N THR A 259 -51.63 -127.24 63.00
CA THR A 259 -50.91 -126.38 62.02
C THR A 259 -51.51 -126.49 60.63
N ALA A 260 -51.99 -127.67 60.29
CA ALA A 260 -52.37 -128.03 58.95
C ALA A 260 -53.65 -127.27 58.48
N LYS A 261 -54.48 -126.70 59.37
CA LYS A 261 -55.80 -126.14 59.01
C LYS A 261 -55.82 -124.72 58.43
N ALA A 262 -55.06 -123.79 59.03
CA ALA A 262 -55.29 -122.35 58.83
C ALA A 262 -54.86 -121.83 57.45
N ASP A 263 -54.04 -122.61 56.76
CA ASP A 263 -53.32 -122.23 55.54
C ASP A 263 -54.22 -122.11 54.29
N LYS A 264 -55.35 -122.82 54.27
CA LYS A 264 -56.26 -122.92 53.12
C LYS A 264 -57.08 -121.65 52.88
N ASP A 265 -57.64 -121.08 53.94
CA ASP A 265 -58.83 -120.22 53.83
C ASP A 265 -58.49 -118.74 53.50
N ALA A 266 -57.21 -118.37 53.39
CA ALA A 266 -56.76 -117.00 53.08
C ALA A 266 -56.49 -116.72 51.59
N ALA A 267 -56.33 -117.76 50.76
CA ALA A 267 -55.87 -117.59 49.38
C ALA A 267 -57.00 -117.22 48.37
N ASP A 268 -58.26 -117.55 48.69
CA ASP A 268 -59.40 -117.37 47.79
C ASP A 268 -59.83 -115.90 47.59
N GLN A 269 -59.56 -115.03 48.57
CA GLN A 269 -60.11 -113.66 48.58
C GLN A 269 -59.39 -112.69 47.63
N LYS A 270 -58.17 -113.00 47.17
CA LYS A 270 -57.25 -112.01 46.58
C LYS A 270 -57.27 -111.90 45.04
N VAL A 271 -57.98 -112.79 44.34
CA VAL A 271 -58.02 -112.82 42.86
C VAL A 271 -59.12 -111.94 42.28
N ALA A 272 -60.15 -111.58 43.07
CA ALA A 272 -61.38 -110.96 42.56
C ALA A 272 -61.26 -109.48 42.15
N ASP A 273 -60.30 -108.72 42.68
CA ASP A 273 -60.39 -107.25 42.73
C ASP A 273 -59.61 -106.48 41.63
N LEU A 274 -59.00 -107.14 40.62
CA LEU A 274 -57.93 -106.53 39.80
C LEU A 274 -58.16 -106.36 38.26
N GLU A 275 -59.35 -106.60 37.69
CA GLU A 275 -59.51 -106.84 36.23
C GLU A 275 -60.27 -105.79 35.34
N LYS A 276 -60.16 -104.44 35.49
CA LYS A 276 -60.77 -103.48 34.49
C LYS A 276 -60.01 -102.17 34.05
N GLU A 277 -60.04 -101.95 32.71
CA GLU A 277 -59.96 -100.74 31.81
C GLU A 277 -58.74 -99.78 31.70
N ASP A 278 -58.67 -99.00 30.60
CA ASP A 278 -57.48 -98.49 29.84
C ASP A 278 -57.71 -97.06 29.23
N GLY A 279 -56.67 -96.27 28.89
CA GLY A 279 -56.86 -94.95 28.23
C GLY A 279 -55.66 -94.12 27.73
N GLY A 280 -55.73 -93.65 26.47
CA GLY A 280 -55.57 -92.21 26.16
C GLY A 280 -54.34 -91.64 25.40
N LEU A 281 -53.38 -92.44 24.91
CA LEU A 281 -52.03 -91.93 24.54
C LEU A 281 -51.85 -91.18 23.19
N ALA A 282 -52.84 -91.10 22.28
CA ALA A 282 -52.60 -90.65 20.90
C ALA A 282 -52.51 -89.12 20.69
N ASP A 283 -53.34 -88.33 21.38
CA ASP A 283 -53.52 -86.89 21.08
C ASP A 283 -52.38 -85.99 21.59
N LEU A 284 -51.53 -86.50 22.48
CA LEU A 284 -50.37 -85.78 23.02
C LEU A 284 -49.19 -85.76 22.05
N ALA A 285 -49.07 -86.74 21.15
CA ALA A 285 -47.96 -86.83 20.19
C ALA A 285 -48.01 -85.72 19.12
N ALA A 286 -49.20 -85.37 18.63
CA ALA A 286 -49.38 -84.40 17.56
C ALA A 286 -49.06 -82.95 17.99
N GLN A 287 -49.28 -82.64 19.27
CA GLN A 287 -49.05 -81.29 19.82
C GLN A 287 -47.56 -80.97 19.99
N LEU A 288 -46.74 -81.99 20.25
CA LEU A 288 -45.29 -81.87 20.39
C LEU A 288 -44.58 -81.46 19.08
N GLU A 289 -44.97 -82.06 17.95
CA GLU A 289 -44.36 -81.74 16.64
C GLU A 289 -44.73 -80.33 16.15
N ALA A 290 -45.96 -79.87 16.41
CA ALA A 290 -46.34 -78.49 16.11
C ALA A 290 -45.49 -77.47 16.89
N ALA A 291 -45.22 -77.74 18.17
CA ALA A 291 -44.39 -76.87 19.01
C ALA A 291 -42.92 -76.81 18.54
N LYS A 292 -42.35 -77.92 18.04
CA LYS A 292 -40.99 -77.95 17.47
C LYS A 292 -40.85 -77.02 16.27
N LYS A 293 -41.81 -77.07 15.34
CA LYS A 293 -41.76 -76.25 14.11
C LYS A 293 -41.76 -74.76 14.42
N SER A 294 -42.65 -74.30 15.30
CA SER A 294 -42.74 -72.89 15.69
C SER A 294 -41.51 -72.40 16.47
N ALA A 295 -40.78 -73.27 17.17
CA ALA A 295 -39.52 -72.90 17.80
C ALA A 295 -38.44 -72.56 16.74
N SER A 296 -38.20 -73.44 15.76
CA SER A 296 -37.18 -73.19 14.73
C SER A 296 -37.51 -71.98 13.83
N GLU A 297 -38.78 -71.74 13.51
CA GLU A 297 -39.20 -70.55 12.74
C GLU A 297 -38.91 -69.24 13.52
N ALA A 298 -39.07 -69.24 14.84
CA ALA A 298 -38.75 -68.08 15.69
C ALA A 298 -37.24 -67.87 15.88
N GLU A 299 -36.45 -68.95 15.94
CA GLU A 299 -34.98 -68.88 16.04
C GLU A 299 -34.32 -68.33 14.77
N GLN A 300 -34.82 -68.70 13.58
CA GLN A 300 -34.36 -68.10 12.32
C GLN A 300 -34.65 -66.59 12.28
N ALA A 301 -35.87 -66.18 12.67
CA ALA A 301 -36.25 -64.77 12.72
C ALA A 301 -35.42 -63.96 13.75
N GLN A 302 -34.95 -64.59 14.82
CA GLN A 302 -33.99 -63.98 15.75
C GLN A 302 -32.61 -63.79 15.09
N SER A 303 -32.11 -64.80 14.36
CA SER A 303 -30.81 -64.74 13.67
C SER A 303 -30.79 -63.69 12.56
N ASP A 304 -31.88 -63.56 11.79
CA ASP A 304 -31.98 -62.57 10.71
C ASP A 304 -32.01 -61.13 11.27
N ALA A 305 -32.65 -60.94 12.43
CA ALA A 305 -32.67 -59.64 13.13
C ALA A 305 -31.30 -59.26 13.72
N ASP A 306 -30.51 -60.24 14.21
CA ASP A 306 -29.14 -60.02 14.70
C ASP A 306 -28.19 -59.62 13.56
N ALA A 307 -28.32 -60.26 12.39
CA ALA A 307 -27.58 -59.88 11.19
C ALA A 307 -27.94 -58.46 10.71
N ALA A 308 -29.23 -58.10 10.72
CA ALA A 308 -29.70 -56.76 10.37
C ALA A 308 -29.22 -55.69 11.36
N GLN A 309 -29.20 -55.99 12.66
CA GLN A 309 -28.70 -55.09 13.70
C GLN A 309 -27.20 -54.82 13.53
N LYS A 310 -26.39 -55.84 13.26
CA LYS A 310 -24.95 -55.68 12.99
C LYS A 310 -24.66 -54.85 11.74
N ALA A 311 -25.45 -55.03 10.69
CA ALA A 311 -25.33 -54.23 9.47
C ALA A 311 -25.68 -52.74 9.72
N ALA A 312 -26.72 -52.47 10.52
CA ALA A 312 -27.11 -51.11 10.89
C ALA A 312 -26.08 -50.42 11.83
N ASP A 313 -25.52 -51.16 12.79
CA ASP A 313 -24.44 -50.66 13.66
C ASP A 313 -23.17 -50.31 12.85
N GLN A 314 -22.81 -51.14 11.86
CA GLN A 314 -21.69 -50.85 10.96
C GLN A 314 -21.97 -49.59 10.12
N ALA A 315 -23.15 -49.47 9.52
CA ALA A 315 -23.55 -48.28 8.76
C ALA A 315 -23.55 -47.00 9.61
N LYS A 316 -23.98 -47.09 10.87
CA LYS A 316 -23.90 -46.01 11.86
C LYS A 316 -22.45 -45.61 12.15
N ALA A 317 -21.56 -46.59 12.36
CA ALA A 317 -20.14 -46.32 12.61
C ALA A 317 -19.49 -45.64 11.40
N ASP A 318 -19.70 -46.17 10.19
CA ASP A 318 -19.14 -45.63 8.95
C ASP A 318 -19.62 -44.20 8.68
N LYS A 319 -20.94 -43.94 8.84
CA LYS A 319 -21.49 -42.59 8.63
C LYS A 319 -21.10 -41.59 9.71
N THR A 320 -20.92 -42.04 10.96
CA THR A 320 -20.40 -41.17 12.03
C THR A 320 -18.93 -40.80 11.78
N ALA A 321 -18.12 -41.74 11.26
CA ALA A 321 -16.73 -41.48 10.88
C ALA A 321 -16.64 -40.52 9.67
N ASP A 322 -17.46 -40.71 8.64
CA ASP A 322 -17.56 -39.82 7.48
C ASP A 322 -17.97 -38.40 7.88
N ALA A 323 -19.02 -38.25 8.71
CA ALA A 323 -19.44 -36.96 9.26
C ALA A 323 -18.32 -36.26 10.05
N SER A 324 -17.53 -37.01 10.82
CA SER A 324 -16.38 -36.48 11.57
C SER A 324 -15.24 -36.01 10.65
N ALA A 325 -14.96 -36.77 9.59
CA ALA A 325 -13.96 -36.40 8.59
C ALA A 325 -14.40 -35.16 7.78
N LYS A 326 -15.67 -35.08 7.37
CA LYS A 326 -16.22 -33.91 6.68
C LYS A 326 -16.27 -32.67 7.54
N GLN A 327 -16.48 -32.80 8.85
CA GLN A 327 -16.33 -31.66 9.75
C GLN A 327 -14.88 -31.15 9.78
N GLN A 328 -13.88 -32.01 9.87
CA GLN A 328 -12.47 -31.59 9.85
C GLN A 328 -12.06 -30.94 8.51
N GLU A 329 -12.58 -31.43 7.38
CA GLU A 329 -12.40 -30.77 6.07
C GLU A 329 -13.03 -29.36 6.06
N ALA A 330 -14.23 -29.19 6.62
CA ALA A 330 -14.91 -27.90 6.73
C ALA A 330 -14.15 -26.92 7.64
N ASP A 331 -13.69 -27.38 8.80
CA ASP A 331 -12.94 -26.56 9.76
C ASP A 331 -11.62 -26.05 9.16
N GLN A 332 -10.89 -26.91 8.41
CA GLN A 332 -9.67 -26.51 7.69
C GLN A 332 -9.95 -25.54 6.54
N ALA A 333 -11.04 -25.74 5.80
CA ALA A 333 -11.44 -24.84 4.73
C ALA A 333 -11.82 -23.46 5.28
N GLN A 334 -12.54 -23.39 6.40
CA GLN A 334 -12.87 -22.13 7.07
C GLN A 334 -11.63 -21.43 7.61
N ALA A 335 -10.72 -22.15 8.30
CA ALA A 335 -9.46 -21.57 8.78
C ALA A 335 -8.60 -21.00 7.62
N THR A 336 -8.64 -21.63 6.44
CA THR A 336 -8.00 -21.13 5.23
C THR A 336 -8.68 -19.85 4.71
N ALA A 337 -10.01 -19.81 4.73
CA ALA A 337 -10.78 -18.61 4.36
C ALA A 337 -10.50 -17.44 5.31
N ASP A 338 -10.47 -17.67 6.62
CA ASP A 338 -10.19 -16.66 7.65
C ASP A 338 -8.76 -16.09 7.56
N ALA A 339 -7.77 -16.95 7.30
CA ALA A 339 -6.40 -16.52 7.03
C ALA A 339 -6.31 -15.66 5.76
N LYS A 340 -6.99 -16.05 4.67
CA LYS A 340 -7.08 -15.24 3.44
C LYS A 340 -7.85 -13.94 3.67
N LYS A 341 -8.89 -13.95 4.51
CA LYS A 341 -9.65 -12.75 4.89
C LYS A 341 -8.77 -11.72 5.58
N THR A 342 -7.92 -12.16 6.52
CA THR A 342 -6.97 -11.28 7.23
C THR A 342 -6.02 -10.54 6.28
N VAL A 343 -5.56 -11.23 5.22
CA VAL A 343 -4.77 -10.61 4.14
C VAL A 343 -5.63 -9.64 3.32
N ALA A 344 -6.84 -10.05 2.93
CA ALA A 344 -7.75 -9.22 2.14
C ALA A 344 -8.19 -7.93 2.85
N ASP A 345 -8.50 -8.00 4.15
CA ASP A 345 -8.92 -6.87 4.98
C ASP A 345 -7.84 -5.80 5.12
N SER A 346 -6.56 -6.19 5.00
CA SER A 346 -5.40 -5.28 5.11
C SER A 346 -4.76 -4.93 3.75
N ALA A 347 -5.19 -5.56 2.66
CA ALA A 347 -4.53 -5.45 1.35
C ALA A 347 -4.56 -4.02 0.78
N ASP A 348 -5.73 -3.39 0.76
CA ASP A 348 -5.89 -2.02 0.24
C ASP A 348 -5.07 -1.01 1.05
N GLN A 349 -5.07 -1.14 2.39
CA GLN A 349 -4.25 -0.30 3.26
C GLN A 349 -2.75 -0.51 3.01
N LYS A 350 -2.30 -1.75 2.86
CA LYS A 350 -0.90 -2.08 2.58
C LYS A 350 -0.44 -1.54 1.23
N LEU A 351 -1.27 -1.64 0.18
CA LEU A 351 -0.99 -1.03 -1.11
C LEU A 351 -0.95 0.50 -1.02
N GLN A 352 -1.87 1.11 -0.27
CA GLN A 352 -1.93 2.56 -0.07
C GLN A 352 -0.74 3.12 0.74
N GLN A 353 -0.12 2.32 1.62
CA GLN A 353 1.07 2.73 2.40
C GLN A 353 2.40 2.44 1.68
N GLY A 354 2.35 1.77 0.52
CA GLY A 354 3.46 1.63 -0.42
C GLY A 354 4.71 0.94 0.13
N ALA A 355 5.87 1.55 -0.11
CA ALA A 355 7.18 0.99 0.18
C ALA A 355 7.36 0.73 1.69
N SER A 356 6.80 1.58 2.57
CA SER A 356 6.91 1.38 4.01
C SER A 356 6.32 0.03 4.47
N THR A 357 5.12 -0.31 4.02
CA THR A 357 4.46 -1.59 4.32
C THR A 357 5.13 -2.77 3.62
N TYR A 358 5.65 -2.58 2.41
CA TYR A 358 6.50 -3.59 1.76
C TYR A 358 7.74 -3.90 2.61
N TYR A 359 8.50 -2.88 3.04
CA TYR A 359 9.68 -3.08 3.89
C TYR A 359 9.33 -3.77 5.22
N LEU A 360 8.22 -3.38 5.85
CA LEU A 360 7.76 -4.02 7.08
C LEU A 360 7.38 -5.50 6.89
N ASP A 361 6.68 -5.84 5.80
CA ASP A 361 6.32 -7.22 5.44
C ASP A 361 7.54 -8.10 5.07
N LYS A 362 8.68 -7.47 4.78
CA LYS A 362 9.95 -8.14 4.45
C LYS A 362 11.00 -8.07 5.58
N ASP A 363 10.60 -7.57 6.76
CA ASP A 363 11.45 -7.36 7.95
C ASP A 363 12.66 -6.41 7.72
N ALA A 364 12.54 -5.50 6.76
CA ALA A 364 13.54 -4.48 6.43
C ALA A 364 13.40 -3.25 7.35
N GLN A 365 13.76 -3.45 8.63
CA GLN A 365 13.49 -2.51 9.71
C GLN A 365 14.19 -1.14 9.59
N HIS A 366 15.35 -1.03 8.92
CA HIS A 366 16.00 0.28 8.74
C HIS A 366 15.39 1.04 7.56
N ALA A 367 15.10 0.35 6.45
CA ALA A 367 14.37 0.89 5.31
C ALA A 367 12.99 1.43 5.73
N TYR A 368 12.23 0.67 6.52
CA TYR A 368 10.98 1.13 7.12
C TYR A 368 11.16 2.42 7.94
N LYS A 369 12.16 2.46 8.84
CA LYS A 369 12.43 3.65 9.68
C LYS A 369 12.90 4.86 8.87
N ILE A 370 13.67 4.68 7.81
CA ILE A 370 14.07 5.79 6.92
C ILE A 370 12.84 6.48 6.31
N LEU A 371 11.75 5.76 6.08
CA LEU A 371 10.50 6.32 5.54
C LEU A 371 9.49 6.76 6.62
N THR A 372 9.72 6.49 7.91
CA THR A 372 8.71 6.69 8.98
C THR A 372 9.21 7.36 10.26
N ASP A 373 10.53 7.50 10.45
CA ASP A 373 11.17 7.98 11.67
C ASP A 373 12.17 9.11 11.36
N GLY A 374 11.90 10.31 11.90
CA GLY A 374 12.71 11.52 11.71
C GLY A 374 14.10 11.47 12.37
N THR A 375 14.44 10.39 13.06
CA THR A 375 15.81 10.12 13.53
C THR A 375 16.66 9.40 12.46
N TYR A 376 16.03 8.78 11.45
CA TYR A 376 16.69 8.06 10.35
C TYR A 376 16.71 8.85 9.03
N THR A 377 15.78 9.79 8.84
CA THR A 377 15.77 10.75 7.71
C THR A 377 15.63 12.18 8.23
N GLN A 378 16.34 13.13 7.62
CA GLN A 378 16.18 14.57 7.89
C GLN A 378 14.98 15.18 7.15
N TYR A 379 14.34 14.39 6.28
CA TYR A 379 13.38 14.85 5.28
C TYR A 379 12.03 14.13 5.39
N LEU A 380 11.70 13.57 6.56
CA LEU A 380 10.43 12.84 6.78
C LEU A 380 9.19 13.66 6.38
N GLN A 381 9.21 14.98 6.57
CA GLN A 381 8.13 15.90 6.19
C GLN A 381 7.88 16.00 4.67
N PHE A 382 8.75 15.42 3.84
CA PHE A 382 8.57 15.34 2.39
C PHE A 382 8.11 13.95 1.93
N ILE A 383 8.12 12.94 2.81
CA ILE A 383 7.77 11.55 2.49
C ILE A 383 6.29 11.30 2.79
N HIS A 384 5.53 11.01 1.74
CA HIS A 384 4.09 10.77 1.76
C HIS A 384 3.83 9.31 1.41
N ASN A 385 4.10 8.42 2.37
CA ASN A 385 4.13 6.96 2.18
C ASN A 385 2.98 6.40 1.32
N GLY A 386 3.32 5.98 0.10
CA GLY A 386 2.43 5.37 -0.88
C GLY A 386 1.64 6.33 -1.78
N ASP A 387 1.81 7.65 -1.66
CA ASP A 387 1.24 8.59 -2.64
C ASP A 387 1.84 8.35 -4.04
N LYS A 388 0.99 8.38 -5.07
CA LYS A 388 1.37 8.11 -6.47
C LYS A 388 2.49 9.01 -7.02
N ASN A 389 2.66 10.22 -6.46
CA ASN A 389 3.72 11.16 -6.84
C ASN A 389 4.95 11.04 -5.93
N ASP A 390 4.88 10.25 -4.87
CA ASP A 390 5.97 10.04 -3.94
C ASP A 390 6.79 8.80 -4.36
N ALA A 391 8.10 8.82 -4.10
CA ALA A 391 9.01 7.74 -4.48
C ALA A 391 8.71 6.44 -3.71
N THR A 392 7.94 6.53 -2.62
CA THR A 392 7.45 5.38 -1.85
C THR A 392 6.23 4.67 -2.45
N SER A 393 5.57 5.17 -3.50
CA SER A 393 4.57 4.35 -4.19
C SER A 393 5.21 3.15 -4.90
N ILE A 394 4.51 2.02 -4.91
CA ILE A 394 5.04 0.75 -5.46
C ILE A 394 5.38 0.88 -6.95
N ASP A 395 4.55 1.59 -7.72
CA ASP A 395 4.79 1.82 -9.15
C ASP A 395 6.05 2.69 -9.38
N ASN A 396 6.31 3.67 -8.51
CA ASN A 396 7.52 4.47 -8.56
C ASN A 396 8.76 3.69 -8.09
N MET A 397 8.61 2.79 -7.11
CA MET A 397 9.67 1.87 -6.70
C MET A 397 10.01 0.86 -7.82
N LEU A 398 9.02 0.39 -8.59
CA LEU A 398 9.25 -0.40 -9.81
C LEU A 398 9.99 0.42 -10.89
N LYS A 399 9.61 1.68 -11.15
CA LYS A 399 10.36 2.58 -12.05
C LYS A 399 11.81 2.77 -11.60
N ALA A 400 12.05 2.92 -10.30
CA ALA A 400 13.39 3.10 -9.75
C ALA A 400 14.30 1.88 -9.98
N LEU A 401 13.75 0.66 -9.96
CA LEU A 401 14.51 -0.56 -10.27
C LEU A 401 14.99 -0.60 -11.73
N GLU A 402 14.29 0.05 -12.67
CA GLU A 402 14.75 0.20 -14.06
C GLU A 402 15.97 1.14 -14.20
N TYR A 403 16.15 2.11 -13.30
CA TYR A 403 17.39 2.89 -13.23
C TYR A 403 18.57 2.03 -12.78
N ILE A 404 18.35 1.12 -11.82
CA ILE A 404 19.38 0.20 -11.34
C ILE A 404 19.74 -0.82 -12.44
N LYS A 405 18.74 -1.36 -13.17
CA LYS A 405 19.00 -2.18 -14.37
C LYS A 405 19.83 -1.42 -15.39
N LYS A 406 19.48 -0.18 -15.72
CA LYS A 406 20.24 0.64 -16.67
C LYS A 406 21.67 0.94 -16.20
N CYS A 407 21.85 1.20 -14.90
CA CYS A 407 23.17 1.33 -14.29
C CYS A 407 24.01 0.05 -14.46
N ASN A 408 23.39 -1.11 -14.25
CA ASN A 408 24.03 -2.42 -14.37
C ASN A 408 24.36 -2.78 -15.83
N GLU A 409 23.52 -2.44 -16.81
CA GLU A 409 23.83 -2.54 -18.24
C GLU A 409 25.08 -1.72 -18.60
N ILE A 410 25.15 -0.47 -18.11
CA ILE A 410 26.29 0.43 -18.35
C ILE A 410 27.55 -0.11 -17.67
N ARG A 411 27.46 -0.55 -16.42
CA ARG A 411 28.58 -1.17 -15.68
C ARG A 411 29.11 -2.44 -16.38
N ALA A 412 28.22 -3.29 -16.88
CA ALA A 412 28.62 -4.45 -17.67
C ALA A 412 29.37 -4.05 -18.95
N SER A 413 28.97 -2.94 -19.61
CA SER A 413 29.70 -2.40 -20.77
C SER A 413 31.11 -1.86 -20.45
N GLU A 414 31.35 -1.50 -19.19
CA GLU A 414 32.66 -1.07 -18.66
C GLU A 414 33.45 -2.23 -18.03
N GLY A 415 32.93 -3.47 -18.08
CA GLY A 415 33.56 -4.65 -17.49
C GLY A 415 33.48 -4.71 -15.95
N LEU A 416 32.49 -4.05 -15.35
CA LEU A 416 32.25 -4.00 -13.91
C LEU A 416 31.11 -4.94 -13.49
N GLU A 417 31.22 -5.49 -12.28
CA GLU A 417 30.18 -6.31 -11.67
C GLU A 417 28.88 -5.49 -11.43
N PRO A 418 27.70 -6.11 -11.60
CA PRO A 418 26.41 -5.47 -11.35
C PRO A 418 26.24 -5.15 -9.86
N LEU A 419 25.64 -4.00 -9.59
CA LEU A 419 25.25 -3.57 -8.25
C LEU A 419 24.00 -4.35 -7.80
N LYS A 420 24.00 -4.75 -6.54
CA LYS A 420 22.85 -5.36 -5.87
C LYS A 420 21.96 -4.29 -5.23
N VAL A 421 20.67 -4.55 -5.16
CA VAL A 421 19.70 -3.66 -4.50
C VAL A 421 19.75 -3.89 -2.99
N SER A 422 19.87 -2.82 -2.20
CA SER A 422 19.70 -2.85 -0.74
C SER A 422 18.38 -2.17 -0.37
N ASP A 423 17.53 -2.81 0.45
CA ASP A 423 16.30 -2.16 0.94
C ASP A 423 16.62 -0.81 1.61
N THR A 424 17.70 -0.75 2.40
CA THR A 424 18.10 0.46 3.10
C THR A 424 18.51 1.57 2.13
N LEU A 425 19.27 1.25 1.07
CA LEU A 425 19.65 2.25 0.06
C LEU A 425 18.47 2.65 -0.84
N MET A 426 17.51 1.75 -1.09
CA MET A 426 16.27 2.09 -1.79
C MET A 426 15.49 3.13 -0.98
N ALA A 427 15.28 2.90 0.32
CA ALA A 427 14.63 3.86 1.20
C ALA A 427 15.39 5.20 1.31
N MET A 428 16.73 5.18 1.34
CA MET A 428 17.55 6.41 1.28
C MET A 428 17.31 7.18 -0.02
N GLY A 429 17.34 6.49 -1.17
CA GLY A 429 17.07 7.09 -2.47
C GLY A 429 15.65 7.63 -2.60
N GLN A 430 14.66 6.95 -2.02
CA GLN A 430 13.27 7.41 -1.93
C GLN A 430 13.19 8.73 -1.15
N ALA A 431 13.68 8.75 0.09
CA ALA A 431 13.74 9.96 0.92
C ALA A 431 14.47 11.14 0.25
N ASN A 432 15.54 10.86 -0.50
CA ASN A 432 16.30 11.88 -1.26
C ASN A 432 15.53 12.39 -2.49
N ALA A 433 14.86 11.50 -3.24
CA ALA A 433 14.03 11.87 -4.38
C ALA A 433 12.81 12.72 -3.95
N ASP A 434 12.16 12.37 -2.84
CA ASP A 434 11.01 13.12 -2.31
C ASP A 434 11.41 14.51 -1.80
N TYR A 435 12.56 14.63 -1.14
CA TYR A 435 13.17 15.94 -0.85
C TYR A 435 13.45 16.75 -2.14
N ALA A 436 14.02 16.09 -3.16
CA ALA A 436 14.40 16.70 -4.43
C ALA A 436 13.21 17.15 -5.29
N GLN A 437 11.97 16.71 -5.00
CA GLN A 437 10.75 17.21 -5.67
C GLN A 437 10.59 18.73 -5.53
N THR A 438 11.07 19.30 -4.42
CA THR A 438 10.95 20.75 -4.13
C THR A 438 12.30 21.48 -4.03
N HIS A 439 13.42 20.76 -4.04
CA HIS A 439 14.78 21.30 -3.84
C HIS A 439 15.66 21.09 -5.08
N VAL A 440 15.22 21.63 -6.22
CA VAL A 440 15.91 21.48 -7.51
C VAL A 440 17.33 22.07 -7.48
N GLY A 441 18.30 21.28 -7.95
CA GLY A 441 19.70 21.68 -8.12
C GLY A 441 20.62 21.41 -6.93
N TYR A 442 20.13 20.78 -5.85
CA TYR A 442 20.92 20.51 -4.65
C TYR A 442 20.83 19.04 -4.20
N HIS A 443 21.99 18.46 -3.89
CA HIS A 443 22.11 17.15 -3.24
C HIS A 443 21.57 17.20 -1.80
N SER A 444 20.96 16.09 -1.35
CA SER A 444 20.35 15.98 -0.03
C SER A 444 21.40 15.96 1.10
N GLN A 445 22.58 15.39 0.84
CA GLN A 445 23.73 15.26 1.76
C GLN A 445 23.47 14.54 3.10
N GLN A 446 22.23 14.10 3.39
CA GLN A 446 21.86 13.60 4.72
C GLN A 446 22.59 12.30 5.12
N TYR A 447 23.03 11.52 4.13
CA TYR A 447 23.73 10.25 4.33
C TYR A 447 25.26 10.31 4.13
N ASN A 448 25.84 11.50 3.91
CA ASN A 448 27.29 11.69 3.71
C ASN A 448 28.14 11.07 4.84
N ARG A 449 27.65 11.12 6.09
CA ARG A 449 28.32 10.52 7.27
C ARG A 449 28.43 8.99 7.22
N TYR A 450 27.70 8.34 6.31
CA TYR A 450 27.72 6.90 6.08
C TYR A 450 28.46 6.52 4.78
N ASN A 451 29.15 7.46 4.13
CA ASN A 451 29.87 7.25 2.86
C ASN A 451 28.99 6.75 1.69
N VAL A 452 27.70 7.10 1.71
CA VAL A 452 26.79 6.89 0.57
C VAL A 452 27.10 7.93 -0.49
N GLY A 453 27.34 7.48 -1.72
CA GLY A 453 27.42 8.37 -2.90
C GLY A 453 26.04 8.53 -3.53
N GLU A 454 25.71 9.73 -3.99
CA GLU A 454 24.39 10.10 -4.53
C GLU A 454 24.57 10.59 -5.98
N ASN A 455 23.78 10.08 -6.92
CA ASN A 455 23.56 10.68 -8.24
C ASN A 455 22.13 11.22 -8.31
N LEU A 456 21.97 12.49 -8.68
CA LEU A 456 20.68 13.16 -8.66
C LEU A 456 20.35 13.76 -10.03
N TYR A 457 19.09 13.63 -10.46
CA TYR A 457 18.62 14.08 -11.77
C TYR A 457 17.22 14.68 -11.65
N TRP A 458 16.96 15.72 -12.45
CA TRP A 458 15.65 16.33 -12.64
C TRP A 458 15.34 16.36 -14.13
N GLY A 459 14.20 15.81 -14.54
CA GLY A 459 13.78 15.79 -15.95
C GLY A 459 12.26 15.77 -16.11
N TYR A 460 11.79 16.11 -17.30
CA TYR A 460 10.40 16.00 -17.72
C TYR A 460 10.16 14.61 -18.32
N GLY A 461 9.38 13.76 -17.64
CA GLY A 461 9.12 12.37 -18.08
C GLY A 461 10.39 11.52 -17.97
N THR A 462 10.74 11.17 -16.74
CA THR A 462 12.09 10.75 -16.34
C THR A 462 12.34 9.30 -16.71
N SER A 463 12.93 9.06 -17.88
CA SER A 463 13.43 7.73 -18.26
C SER A 463 14.87 7.51 -17.76
N PRO A 464 15.27 6.26 -17.45
CA PRO A 464 16.66 5.92 -17.17
C PRO A 464 17.61 6.43 -18.27
N ASP A 465 17.27 6.24 -19.54
CA ASP A 465 18.09 6.70 -20.66
C ASP A 465 18.37 8.22 -20.62
N SER A 466 17.40 9.03 -20.17
CA SER A 466 17.55 10.49 -20.06
C SER A 466 18.52 10.88 -18.94
N ALA A 467 18.44 10.21 -17.79
CA ALA A 467 19.35 10.43 -16.67
C ALA A 467 20.78 9.97 -17.01
N PHE A 468 20.94 8.77 -17.56
CA PHE A 468 22.25 8.21 -17.93
C PHE A 468 22.87 8.90 -19.16
N ALA A 469 22.09 9.54 -20.04
CA ALA A 469 22.65 10.44 -21.07
C ALA A 469 23.42 11.62 -20.43
N GLY A 470 22.92 12.14 -19.32
CA GLY A 470 23.65 13.12 -18.48
C GLY A 470 24.77 12.46 -17.69
N TRP A 471 24.42 11.65 -16.70
CA TRP A 471 25.32 11.09 -15.69
C TRP A 471 26.46 10.23 -16.26
N TYR A 472 26.24 9.49 -17.35
CA TYR A 472 27.24 8.62 -17.94
C TYR A 472 27.76 9.17 -19.26
N THR A 473 26.91 9.32 -20.29
CA THR A 473 27.38 9.59 -21.65
C THR A 473 28.09 10.93 -21.79
N LYS A 474 27.51 12.01 -21.25
CA LYS A 474 28.09 13.36 -21.30
C LYS A 474 29.32 13.47 -20.40
N GLU A 475 29.24 12.97 -19.17
CA GLU A 475 30.33 13.07 -18.20
C GLU A 475 31.53 12.20 -18.53
N LYS A 476 31.33 11.00 -19.10
CA LYS A 476 32.41 10.15 -19.63
C LYS A 476 33.20 10.89 -20.70
N ALA A 477 32.54 11.57 -21.64
CA ALA A 477 33.22 12.35 -22.67
C ALA A 477 34.05 13.51 -22.07
N THR A 478 33.54 14.19 -21.04
CA THR A 478 34.29 15.20 -20.27
C THR A 478 35.50 14.59 -19.56
N TYR A 479 35.35 13.44 -18.90
CA TYR A 479 36.43 12.74 -18.22
C TYR A 479 37.52 12.24 -19.19
N GLU A 480 37.12 11.62 -20.31
CA GLU A 480 38.05 11.17 -21.35
C GLU A 480 38.81 12.33 -21.99
N GLN A 481 38.19 13.51 -22.12
CA GLN A 481 38.89 14.71 -22.56
C GLN A 481 39.88 15.21 -21.49
N ALA A 482 39.45 15.30 -20.24
CA ALA A 482 40.31 15.67 -19.12
C ALA A 482 41.53 14.73 -18.99
N VAL A 483 41.39 13.42 -19.25
CA VAL A 483 42.49 12.45 -19.26
C VAL A 483 43.45 12.64 -20.46
N LYS A 484 42.97 13.14 -21.60
CA LYS A 484 43.88 13.48 -22.73
C LYS A 484 44.74 14.70 -22.40
N ASP A 485 44.12 15.69 -21.75
CA ASP A 485 44.78 16.97 -21.40
C ASP A 485 45.67 16.83 -20.14
N HIS A 486 45.29 15.95 -19.22
CA HIS A 486 45.99 15.63 -17.97
C HIS A 486 46.06 14.11 -17.72
N PRO A 487 47.01 13.38 -18.34
CA PRO A 487 47.07 11.91 -18.30
C PRO A 487 47.14 11.28 -16.91
N GLU A 488 47.61 12.00 -15.89
CA GLU A 488 47.65 11.50 -14.51
C GLU A 488 46.27 11.37 -13.85
N ILE A 489 45.23 12.03 -14.39
CA ILE A 489 43.84 11.93 -13.89
C ILE A 489 43.37 10.47 -13.87
N LYS A 490 43.85 9.64 -14.81
CA LYS A 490 43.53 8.21 -14.90
C LYS A 490 43.96 7.40 -13.65
N GLY A 491 44.92 7.91 -12.87
CA GLY A 491 45.41 7.26 -11.65
C GLY A 491 44.82 7.81 -10.35
N LEU A 492 43.93 8.80 -10.40
CA LEU A 492 43.37 9.45 -9.22
C LEU A 492 42.06 8.77 -8.78
N THR A 493 41.88 8.59 -7.47
CA THR A 493 40.54 8.31 -6.92
C THR A 493 39.64 9.54 -7.05
N ALA A 494 38.32 9.36 -6.97
CA ALA A 494 37.35 10.46 -6.99
C ALA A 494 37.69 11.57 -5.97
N TYR A 495 38.10 11.20 -4.75
CA TYR A 495 38.51 12.15 -3.71
C TYR A 495 39.84 12.87 -4.02
N GLN A 496 40.80 12.18 -4.66
CA GLN A 496 42.05 12.82 -5.12
C GLN A 496 41.81 13.75 -6.32
N LEU A 497 40.88 13.39 -7.21
CA LEU A 497 40.44 14.25 -8.31
C LEU A 497 39.75 15.51 -7.77
N TYR A 498 38.84 15.38 -6.81
CA TYR A 498 38.22 16.50 -6.12
C TYR A 498 39.25 17.47 -5.51
N GLN A 499 40.28 16.96 -4.83
CA GLN A 499 41.32 17.80 -4.23
C GLN A 499 42.23 18.50 -5.26
N LYS A 500 42.62 17.80 -6.33
CA LYS A 500 43.61 18.31 -7.30
C LYS A 500 42.99 19.09 -8.46
N TYR A 501 41.77 18.71 -8.87
CA TYR A 501 41.04 19.24 -10.01
C TYR A 501 39.53 19.39 -9.69
N PRO A 502 39.16 20.27 -8.73
CA PRO A 502 37.78 20.42 -8.28
C PRO A 502 36.80 20.76 -9.41
N ASP A 503 37.21 21.62 -10.36
CA ASP A 503 36.37 22.01 -11.49
C ASP A 503 36.10 20.84 -12.46
N ILE A 504 37.06 19.93 -12.61
CA ILE A 504 36.87 18.70 -13.42
C ILE A 504 35.93 17.76 -12.67
N TYR A 505 36.20 17.52 -11.37
CA TYR A 505 35.38 16.66 -10.52
C TYR A 505 33.89 17.06 -10.53
N GLN A 506 33.58 18.36 -10.43
CA GLN A 506 32.21 18.88 -10.48
C GLN A 506 31.47 18.57 -11.80
N ASN A 507 32.19 18.24 -12.87
CA ASN A 507 31.64 17.94 -14.20
C ASN A 507 31.73 16.45 -14.58
N VAL A 508 32.18 15.57 -13.69
CA VAL A 508 32.33 14.11 -13.94
C VAL A 508 31.92 13.22 -12.75
N GLY A 509 31.36 13.80 -11.69
CA GLY A 509 31.09 13.10 -10.43
C GLY A 509 30.10 11.94 -10.56
N HIS A 510 29.06 12.07 -11.37
CA HIS A 510 28.06 11.02 -11.55
C HIS A 510 28.63 9.83 -12.32
N TYR A 511 29.44 10.11 -13.34
CA TYR A 511 30.18 9.09 -14.09
C TYR A 511 31.11 8.31 -13.15
N LEU A 512 31.86 9.02 -12.29
CA LEU A 512 32.77 8.40 -11.33
C LEU A 512 32.06 7.52 -10.30
N ASN A 513 30.83 7.85 -9.89
CA ASN A 513 30.02 6.97 -9.05
C ASN A 513 29.63 5.68 -9.80
N ILE A 514 29.12 5.80 -11.03
CA ILE A 514 28.68 4.66 -11.86
C ILE A 514 29.84 3.68 -12.11
N ILE A 515 31.01 4.19 -12.49
CA ILE A 515 32.18 3.36 -12.85
C ILE A 515 33.09 3.01 -11.66
N ASN A 516 32.71 3.31 -10.42
CA ASN A 516 33.51 2.93 -9.25
C ASN A 516 33.47 1.40 -9.04
N PRO A 517 34.61 0.68 -9.14
CA PRO A 517 34.65 -0.77 -8.93
C PRO A 517 34.47 -1.17 -7.46
N SER A 518 34.58 -0.21 -6.53
CA SER A 518 34.42 -0.48 -5.09
C SER A 518 32.96 -0.51 -4.66
N TYR A 519 32.04 0.02 -5.46
CA TYR A 519 30.60 -0.04 -5.19
C TYR A 519 30.03 -1.39 -5.61
N THR A 520 29.25 -1.99 -4.71
CA THR A 520 28.69 -3.34 -4.83
C THR A 520 27.18 -3.36 -4.56
N ILE A 521 26.66 -2.34 -3.88
CA ILE A 521 25.23 -2.16 -3.59
C ILE A 521 24.76 -0.76 -3.97
N THR A 522 23.48 -0.67 -4.31
CA THR A 522 22.80 0.55 -4.73
C THR A 522 21.34 0.54 -4.27
N GLY A 523 20.69 1.69 -4.35
CA GLY A 523 19.25 1.84 -4.27
C GLY A 523 18.84 3.09 -5.04
N THR A 524 17.57 3.25 -5.35
CA THR A 524 17.09 4.40 -6.13
C THR A 524 15.69 4.79 -5.67
N GLY A 525 15.45 6.10 -5.56
CA GLY A 525 14.11 6.67 -5.52
C GLY A 525 13.83 7.41 -6.81
N VAL A 526 12.59 7.34 -7.28
CA VAL A 526 12.07 8.14 -8.39
C VAL A 526 10.75 8.72 -7.92
N ALA A 527 10.64 10.02 -7.73
CA ALA A 527 9.38 10.66 -7.37
C ALA A 527 8.67 11.22 -8.61
N GLY A 528 7.34 11.32 -8.55
CA GLY A 528 6.54 12.02 -9.53
C GLY A 528 6.63 13.54 -9.37
N GLY A 529 6.35 14.29 -10.44
CA GLY A 529 6.51 15.74 -10.41
C GLY A 529 5.35 16.53 -9.80
N VAL A 530 5.64 17.40 -8.84
CA VAL A 530 4.74 18.44 -8.32
C VAL A 530 5.10 19.82 -8.88
N ASN A 531 4.09 20.67 -9.13
CA ASN A 531 4.22 22.10 -9.49
C ASN A 531 5.36 22.45 -10.49
N GLY A 532 5.34 21.86 -11.69
CA GLY A 532 6.24 22.29 -12.77
C GLY A 532 6.75 21.19 -13.68
N GLY A 533 6.48 19.92 -13.37
CA GLY A 533 6.64 18.78 -14.29
C GLY A 533 7.99 18.04 -14.24
N TYR A 534 8.87 18.38 -13.29
CA TYR A 534 10.11 17.62 -13.05
C TYR A 534 9.85 16.43 -12.13
N GLU A 535 10.19 15.22 -12.55
CA GLU A 535 10.16 14.01 -11.71
C GLU A 535 11.62 13.66 -11.34
N PRO A 536 12.04 13.79 -10.06
CA PRO A 536 13.43 13.58 -9.66
C PRO A 536 13.79 12.10 -9.50
N ALA A 537 15.03 11.75 -9.83
CA ALA A 537 15.60 10.43 -9.59
C ALA A 537 16.90 10.55 -8.78
N SER A 538 16.96 9.89 -7.62
CA SER A 538 18.15 9.81 -6.76
C SER A 538 18.65 8.37 -6.69
N GLN A 539 19.84 8.10 -7.23
CA GLN A 539 20.50 6.80 -7.12
C GLN A 539 21.64 6.85 -6.09
N GLU A 540 21.53 6.00 -5.08
CA GLU A 540 22.47 5.86 -3.99
C GLU A 540 23.47 4.72 -4.25
N PHE A 541 24.72 4.87 -3.82
CA PHE A 541 25.81 3.91 -4.04
C PHE A 541 26.60 3.67 -2.74
N HIS A 542 26.91 2.41 -2.44
CA HIS A 542 27.78 2.07 -1.30
C HIS A 542 28.66 0.84 -1.58
N THR A 543 29.74 0.70 -0.81
CA THR A 543 30.74 -0.37 -0.99
C THR A 543 30.31 -1.74 -0.45
N GLY A 544 29.18 -1.79 0.25
CA GLY A 544 28.64 -3.02 0.83
C GLY A 544 29.45 -3.58 1.99
N SER A 545 30.22 -2.73 2.69
CA SER A 545 31.02 -3.16 3.85
C SER A 545 30.12 -3.73 4.96
N GLN A 546 30.49 -4.92 5.44
CA GLN A 546 29.78 -5.63 6.50
C GLN A 546 29.64 -4.77 7.76
N GLY A 547 28.42 -4.70 8.30
CA GLY A 547 28.08 -3.87 9.45
C GLY A 547 27.85 -2.39 9.14
N SER A 548 27.84 -1.98 7.86
CA SER A 548 27.40 -0.63 7.47
C SER A 548 25.88 -0.49 7.50
N LEU A 549 25.38 0.73 7.69
CA LEU A 549 23.95 1.04 7.66
C LEU A 549 23.31 0.63 6.32
N ALA A 550 24.03 0.83 5.20
CA ALA A 550 23.57 0.43 3.86
C ALA A 550 23.44 -1.10 3.66
N THR A 551 23.89 -1.90 4.63
CA THR A 551 23.78 -3.37 4.66
C THR A 551 22.96 -3.88 5.86
N SER A 552 22.17 -3.00 6.50
CA SER A 552 21.40 -3.36 7.69
C SER A 552 20.14 -4.17 7.41
N ASP A 553 19.60 -4.10 6.19
CA ASP A 553 18.44 -4.88 5.73
C ASP A 553 18.85 -5.82 4.56
N ARG A 554 17.88 -6.33 3.78
CA ARG A 554 18.16 -7.33 2.73
C ARG A 554 18.95 -6.70 1.58
N VAL A 555 19.79 -7.54 0.95
CA VAL A 555 20.53 -7.21 -0.27
C VAL A 555 20.27 -8.30 -1.32
N MET A 556 19.72 -7.92 -2.47
CA MET A 556 19.22 -8.83 -3.51
C MET A 556 19.78 -8.46 -4.90
N SER A 557 19.70 -9.36 -5.89
CA SER A 557 19.89 -8.91 -7.27
C SER A 557 18.71 -8.02 -7.69
N VAL A 558 18.89 -7.19 -8.73
CA VAL A 558 17.80 -6.31 -9.20
C VAL A 558 16.61 -7.10 -9.72
N ASP A 559 16.85 -8.22 -10.39
CA ASP A 559 15.78 -9.09 -10.93
C ASP A 559 15.02 -9.82 -9.81
N ASP A 560 15.74 -10.35 -8.79
CA ASP A 560 15.10 -10.97 -7.63
C ASP A 560 14.23 -9.96 -6.87
N TYR A 561 14.69 -8.71 -6.76
CA TYR A 561 13.95 -7.64 -6.07
C TYR A 561 12.70 -7.23 -6.85
N ILE A 562 12.78 -7.09 -8.18
CA ILE A 562 11.61 -6.85 -9.04
C ILE A 562 10.60 -7.99 -8.90
N ALA A 563 11.06 -9.25 -8.90
CA ALA A 563 10.19 -10.40 -8.72
C ALA A 563 9.50 -10.41 -7.34
N ASP A 564 10.24 -10.15 -6.26
CA ASP A 564 9.71 -10.11 -4.89
C ASP A 564 8.68 -8.99 -4.67
N LEU A 565 8.94 -7.80 -5.23
CA LEU A 565 8.04 -6.65 -5.18
C LEU A 565 6.77 -6.88 -6.02
N THR A 566 6.93 -7.42 -7.23
CA THR A 566 5.80 -7.72 -8.12
C THR A 566 4.91 -8.81 -7.53
N ALA A 567 5.51 -9.86 -6.96
CA ALA A 567 4.77 -10.92 -6.28
C ALA A 567 4.02 -10.40 -5.04
N TRP A 568 4.63 -9.52 -4.25
CA TRP A 568 3.96 -8.88 -3.10
C TRP A 568 2.77 -8.03 -3.55
N LYS A 569 2.95 -7.15 -4.56
CA LYS A 569 1.88 -6.32 -5.12
C LYS A 569 0.72 -7.18 -5.64
N ALA A 570 1.02 -8.19 -6.44
CA ALA A 570 0.02 -9.09 -7.01
C ALA A 570 -0.70 -9.93 -5.94
N ALA A 571 -0.03 -10.34 -4.87
CA ALA A 571 -0.66 -11.08 -3.77
C ALA A 571 -1.70 -10.22 -3.03
N LEU A 572 -1.46 -8.92 -2.88
CA LEU A 572 -2.42 -7.99 -2.27
C LEU A 572 -3.57 -7.65 -3.22
N GLU A 573 -3.28 -7.34 -4.49
CA GLU A 573 -4.32 -7.03 -5.49
C GLU A 573 -5.31 -8.20 -5.71
N ASN A 574 -4.85 -9.45 -5.60
CA ASN A 574 -5.70 -10.63 -5.72
C ASN A 574 -6.35 -11.08 -4.39
N ALA A 575 -5.97 -10.51 -3.23
CA ALA A 575 -6.37 -11.02 -1.91
C ALA A 575 -7.90 -11.11 -1.71
N SER A 576 -8.65 -10.12 -2.21
CA SER A 576 -10.13 -10.13 -2.14
C SER A 576 -10.74 -11.26 -3.00
N GLY A 577 -10.11 -11.60 -4.13
CA GLY A 577 -10.53 -12.72 -4.99
C GLY A 577 -10.21 -14.08 -4.36
N ASP A 578 -8.99 -14.22 -3.83
CA ASP A 578 -8.52 -15.40 -3.10
C ASP A 578 -9.41 -15.70 -1.89
N TRP A 579 -9.75 -14.69 -1.08
CA TRP A 579 -10.67 -14.85 0.06
C TRP A 579 -12.04 -15.34 -0.39
N LYS A 580 -12.64 -14.74 -1.44
CA LYS A 580 -13.96 -15.17 -1.96
C LYS A 580 -13.93 -16.61 -2.48
N ALA A 581 -12.85 -17.02 -3.13
CA ALA A 581 -12.68 -18.39 -3.60
C ALA A 581 -12.49 -19.40 -2.44
N ALA A 582 -11.74 -19.02 -1.40
CA ALA A 582 -11.59 -19.80 -0.18
C ALA A 582 -12.91 -19.93 0.60
N GLN A 583 -13.66 -18.83 0.77
CA GLN A 583 -14.97 -18.84 1.42
C GLN A 583 -15.97 -19.72 0.67
N ALA A 584 -16.05 -19.61 -0.65
CA ALA A 584 -16.90 -20.49 -1.47
C ALA A 584 -16.49 -21.98 -1.42
N THR A 585 -15.27 -22.29 -0.96
CA THR A 585 -14.81 -23.65 -0.69
C THR A 585 -15.21 -24.09 0.72
N ALA A 586 -15.07 -23.22 1.72
CA ALA A 586 -15.53 -23.43 3.08
C ALA A 586 -17.05 -23.65 3.13
N ASP A 587 -17.85 -22.84 2.45
CA ASP A 587 -19.31 -22.95 2.37
C ASP A 587 -19.75 -24.32 1.80
N LYS A 588 -19.03 -24.83 0.79
CA LYS A 588 -19.29 -26.17 0.22
C LYS A 588 -18.89 -27.29 1.16
N ALA A 589 -17.76 -27.16 1.84
CA ALA A 589 -17.32 -28.14 2.82
C ALA A 589 -18.27 -28.20 4.02
N ALA A 590 -18.78 -27.05 4.48
CA ALA A 590 -19.80 -26.95 5.52
C ALA A 590 -21.11 -27.64 5.11
N GLN A 591 -21.60 -27.42 3.88
CA GLN A 591 -22.78 -28.12 3.35
C GLN A 591 -22.58 -29.64 3.27
N ALA A 592 -21.39 -30.10 2.87
CA ALA A 592 -21.06 -31.53 2.86
C ALA A 592 -21.00 -32.13 4.29
N ALA A 593 -20.48 -31.37 5.26
CA ALA A 593 -20.44 -31.76 6.67
C ALA A 593 -21.83 -31.79 7.32
N GLU A 594 -22.75 -30.90 6.91
CA GLU A 594 -24.15 -30.92 7.32
C GLU A 594 -24.90 -32.13 6.75
N GLN A 595 -24.76 -32.39 5.44
CA GLN A 595 -25.34 -33.58 4.79
C GLN A 595 -24.82 -34.89 5.42
N ALA A 596 -23.52 -35.00 5.68
CA ALA A 596 -22.95 -36.18 6.33
C ALA A 596 -23.46 -36.35 7.77
N ARG A 597 -23.70 -35.26 8.52
CA ARG A 597 -24.32 -35.30 9.85
C ARG A 597 -25.78 -35.77 9.80
N ASP A 598 -26.56 -35.34 8.83
CA ASP A 598 -27.94 -35.81 8.63
C ASP A 598 -27.98 -37.32 8.28
N GLU A 599 -27.08 -37.79 7.42
CA GLU A 599 -26.95 -39.22 7.11
C GLU A 599 -26.52 -40.04 8.34
N ALA A 600 -25.61 -39.54 9.17
CA ALA A 600 -25.21 -40.18 10.42
C ALA A 600 -26.34 -40.23 11.46
N ALA A 601 -27.15 -39.16 11.55
CA ALA A 601 -28.35 -39.13 12.39
C ALA A 601 -29.39 -40.16 11.93
N LYS A 602 -29.61 -40.26 10.61
CA LYS A 602 -30.50 -41.26 10.02
C LYS A 602 -30.02 -42.69 10.28
N ALA A 603 -28.74 -42.98 10.04
CA ALA A 603 -28.16 -44.29 10.31
C ALA A 603 -28.22 -44.66 11.81
N THR A 604 -28.09 -43.67 12.70
CA THR A 604 -28.28 -43.85 14.14
C THR A 604 -29.71 -44.26 14.49
N ALA A 605 -30.72 -43.62 13.89
CA ALA A 605 -32.13 -43.99 14.09
C ALA A 605 -32.46 -45.39 13.52
N GLU A 606 -31.90 -45.74 12.36
CA GLU A 606 -32.03 -47.07 11.75
C GLU A 606 -31.41 -48.17 12.64
N ALA A 607 -30.24 -47.91 13.27
CA ALA A 607 -29.60 -48.83 14.21
C ALA A 607 -30.41 -49.06 15.50
N GLU A 608 -30.96 -48.00 16.12
CA GLU A 608 -31.84 -48.16 17.30
C GLU A 608 -33.14 -48.90 16.95
N SER A 609 -33.69 -48.70 15.74
CA SER A 609 -34.86 -49.44 15.24
C SER A 609 -34.55 -50.94 15.02
N ALA A 610 -33.39 -51.27 14.44
CA ALA A 610 -32.95 -52.65 14.26
C ALA A 610 -32.72 -53.35 15.61
N LYS A 611 -32.12 -52.66 16.59
CA LYS A 611 -31.93 -53.12 17.96
C LYS A 611 -33.25 -53.38 18.70
N ALA A 612 -34.25 -52.51 18.55
CA ALA A 612 -35.60 -52.75 19.07
C ALA A 612 -36.25 -53.99 18.44
N THR A 613 -36.08 -54.18 17.13
CA THR A 613 -36.57 -55.36 16.40
C THR A 613 -35.92 -56.65 16.90
N LEU A 614 -34.59 -56.65 17.11
CA LEU A 614 -33.86 -57.79 17.67
C LEU A 614 -34.33 -58.17 19.08
N ALA A 615 -34.66 -57.19 19.93
CA ALA A 615 -35.22 -57.44 21.26
C ALA A 615 -36.59 -58.15 21.16
N GLU A 616 -37.47 -57.69 20.27
CA GLU A 616 -38.78 -58.31 20.03
C GLU A 616 -38.65 -59.78 19.55
N LYS A 617 -37.78 -60.04 18.55
CA LYS A 617 -37.60 -61.41 18.02
C LYS A 617 -36.91 -62.34 19.02
N THR A 618 -36.00 -61.82 19.84
CA THR A 618 -35.38 -62.56 20.95
C THR A 618 -36.42 -63.00 22.00
N GLN A 619 -37.38 -62.12 22.33
CA GLN A 619 -38.45 -62.48 23.25
C GLN A 619 -39.41 -63.51 22.64
N ALA A 620 -39.78 -63.36 21.37
CA ALA A 620 -40.61 -64.33 20.64
C ALA A 620 -39.98 -65.73 20.59
N ALA A 621 -38.67 -65.82 20.29
CA ALA A 621 -37.92 -67.08 20.31
C ALA A 621 -37.88 -67.72 21.71
N THR A 622 -37.77 -66.91 22.77
CA THR A 622 -37.79 -67.38 24.16
C THR A 622 -39.14 -68.03 24.50
N THR A 623 -40.25 -67.36 24.23
CA THR A 623 -41.61 -67.91 24.46
C THR A 623 -41.89 -69.17 23.63
N ALA A 624 -41.30 -69.30 22.43
CA ALA A 624 -41.44 -70.50 21.62
C ALA A 624 -40.73 -71.72 22.24
N ARG A 625 -39.53 -71.53 22.82
CA ARG A 625 -38.80 -72.59 23.54
C ARG A 625 -39.53 -73.07 24.79
N GLU A 626 -40.13 -72.16 25.56
CA GLU A 626 -40.90 -72.49 26.77
C GLU A 626 -42.11 -73.39 26.44
N LYS A 627 -42.83 -73.08 25.35
CA LYS A 627 -43.97 -73.89 24.88
C LYS A 627 -43.54 -75.29 24.40
N LEU A 628 -42.38 -75.40 23.74
CA LEU A 628 -41.81 -76.69 23.35
C LEU A 628 -41.44 -77.54 24.58
N ALA A 629 -40.80 -76.94 25.59
CA ALA A 629 -40.46 -77.64 26.83
C ALA A 629 -41.71 -78.14 27.60
N ALA A 630 -42.77 -77.35 27.64
CA ALA A 630 -44.04 -77.73 28.24
C ALA A 630 -44.73 -78.91 27.50
N ALA A 631 -44.75 -78.88 26.15
CA ALA A 631 -45.32 -79.94 25.34
C ALA A 631 -44.56 -81.27 25.48
N GLN A 632 -43.22 -81.23 25.56
CA GLN A 632 -42.38 -82.41 25.76
C GLN A 632 -42.68 -83.06 27.12
N LYS A 633 -42.73 -82.27 28.20
CA LYS A 633 -43.03 -82.76 29.55
C LYS A 633 -44.39 -83.48 29.64
N ALA A 634 -45.43 -82.94 29.02
CA ALA A 634 -46.78 -83.53 29.04
C ALA A 634 -46.85 -84.88 28.30
N TYR A 635 -46.05 -85.07 27.26
CA TYR A 635 -45.92 -86.35 26.55
C TYR A 635 -45.19 -87.40 27.42
N ASP A 636 -44.07 -87.02 28.05
CA ASP A 636 -43.24 -87.92 28.86
C ASP A 636 -43.96 -88.39 30.15
N GLU A 637 -44.80 -87.54 30.74
CA GLU A 637 -45.61 -87.90 31.92
C GLU A 637 -46.69 -88.96 31.60
N ALA A 638 -47.31 -88.90 30.41
CA ALA A 638 -48.33 -89.87 29.99
C ALA A 638 -47.75 -91.27 29.67
N VAL A 639 -46.54 -91.31 29.10
CA VAL A 639 -45.83 -92.58 28.82
C VAL A 639 -45.50 -93.35 30.11
N LYS A 640 -45.22 -92.62 31.20
CA LYS A 640 -44.81 -93.20 32.49
C LYS A 640 -45.92 -93.92 33.25
N ALA A 641 -47.20 -93.59 32.98
CA ALA A 641 -48.35 -94.14 33.72
C ALA A 641 -48.81 -95.55 33.26
N ASN A 642 -48.35 -96.03 32.10
CA ASN A 642 -48.91 -97.24 31.47
C ASN A 642 -48.12 -98.54 31.77
N ALA A 643 -47.02 -98.47 32.54
CA ALA A 643 -46.08 -99.59 32.70
C ALA A 643 -46.37 -100.53 33.89
N ASP A 644 -46.96 -100.02 34.99
CA ASP A 644 -47.01 -100.76 36.27
C ASP A 644 -48.18 -101.75 36.40
N LYS A 645 -49.12 -101.78 35.43
CA LYS A 645 -50.41 -102.49 35.56
C LYS A 645 -50.33 -104.01 35.25
N ALA A 646 -49.33 -104.47 34.50
CA ALA A 646 -49.31 -105.84 33.95
C ALA A 646 -48.77 -106.92 34.91
N GLN A 647 -47.87 -106.59 35.85
CA GLN A 647 -47.20 -107.60 36.70
C GLN A 647 -48.02 -108.07 37.92
N ALA A 648 -49.09 -107.37 38.30
CA ALA A 648 -49.85 -107.68 39.51
C ALA A 648 -50.83 -108.86 39.36
N LEU A 649 -51.33 -109.11 38.13
CA LEU A 649 -52.43 -110.05 37.88
C LEU A 649 -52.01 -111.53 37.87
N GLU A 650 -50.74 -111.80 37.51
CA GLU A 650 -50.24 -113.17 37.28
C GLU A 650 -49.84 -113.91 38.56
N LYS A 651 -49.29 -113.19 39.56
CA LYS A 651 -48.87 -113.80 40.84
C LYS A 651 -50.03 -114.27 41.72
N ALA A 652 -51.23 -113.72 41.57
CA ALA A 652 -52.37 -114.04 42.44
C ALA A 652 -52.98 -115.42 42.18
N LYS A 653 -52.85 -115.96 40.96
CA LYS A 653 -53.55 -117.20 40.54
C LYS A 653 -52.77 -118.50 40.85
N ALA A 654 -51.54 -118.42 41.35
CA ALA A 654 -50.69 -119.59 41.63
C ALA A 654 -50.80 -120.12 43.08
N ASP A 655 -51.08 -119.25 44.06
CA ASP A 655 -50.97 -119.57 45.50
C ASP A 655 -52.18 -120.36 46.03
N GLN A 656 -53.37 -120.11 45.45
CA GLN A 656 -54.66 -120.75 45.78
C GLN A 656 -54.62 -122.28 45.81
N LYS A 657 -53.84 -122.89 44.90
CA LYS A 657 -53.84 -124.34 44.67
C LYS A 657 -53.03 -125.14 45.70
N SER A 658 -52.03 -124.52 46.34
CA SER A 658 -51.03 -125.22 47.17
C SER A 658 -51.53 -125.57 48.59
N LYS A 659 -52.56 -124.87 49.06
CA LYS A 659 -52.90 -124.81 50.50
C LYS A 659 -54.03 -125.74 50.95
N ALA A 660 -54.71 -126.42 50.03
CA ALA A 660 -55.84 -127.30 50.34
C ALA A 660 -55.43 -128.73 50.76
N GLU A 661 -54.29 -129.24 50.29
CA GLU A 661 -53.92 -130.67 50.43
C GLU A 661 -53.10 -130.98 51.70
N ALA A 662 -52.49 -129.96 52.32
CA ALA A 662 -51.61 -130.14 53.48
C ALA A 662 -52.33 -130.37 54.82
N TYR A 663 -53.64 -130.07 54.90
CA TYR A 663 -54.41 -130.09 56.15
C TYR A 663 -54.55 -131.49 56.78
N GLU A 664 -54.87 -132.50 55.98
CA GLU A 664 -55.59 -133.67 56.49
C GLU A 664 -54.74 -134.80 57.10
N LYS A 665 -53.40 -134.67 57.18
CA LYS A 665 -52.53 -135.84 57.45
C LYS A 665 -51.44 -135.71 58.50
N ALA A 666 -51.17 -134.51 59.00
CA ALA A 666 -50.35 -134.29 60.18
C ALA A 666 -51.01 -133.22 61.07
N LYS A 667 -52.30 -133.34 61.43
CA LYS A 667 -52.98 -134.54 61.97
C LYS A 667 -52.18 -135.29 63.05
N THR A 668 -52.60 -135.10 64.30
CA THR A 668 -52.89 -136.17 65.26
C THR A 668 -51.82 -137.30 65.45
N ALA A 669 -50.54 -137.02 65.73
CA ALA A 669 -49.49 -138.08 65.93
C ALA A 669 -48.00 -137.66 65.78
N SER A 670 -47.44 -136.75 66.61
CA SER A 670 -46.06 -136.18 66.52
C SER A 670 -45.98 -134.71 67.04
N GLU A 671 -44.86 -134.01 66.91
CA GLU A 671 -44.70 -132.52 66.85
C GLU A 671 -45.37 -131.46 67.76
N THR A 672 -46.69 -131.23 67.87
CA THR A 672 -47.28 -129.92 68.32
C THR A 672 -46.66 -129.42 69.62
N ALA A 673 -46.51 -130.28 70.62
CA ALA A 673 -45.99 -129.87 71.90
C ALA A 673 -44.45 -129.74 71.92
N ARG A 674 -43.74 -130.48 71.05
CA ARG A 674 -42.32 -130.20 70.80
C ARG A 674 -42.11 -128.80 70.24
N LYS A 675 -43.05 -128.35 69.40
CA LYS A 675 -43.14 -126.95 69.00
C LYS A 675 -43.54 -126.05 70.17
N GLU A 676 -44.57 -126.34 70.96
CA GLU A 676 -45.07 -125.38 71.98
C GLU A 676 -44.01 -124.90 72.99
N SER A 677 -43.12 -125.76 73.49
CA SER A 677 -42.04 -125.31 74.40
C SER A 677 -40.93 -124.54 73.69
N ASP A 678 -40.43 -125.06 72.57
CA ASP A 678 -39.36 -124.39 71.80
C ASP A 678 -39.88 -123.09 71.16
N GLN A 679 -41.14 -123.04 70.78
CA GLN A 679 -41.85 -121.85 70.30
C GLN A 679 -42.16 -120.88 71.42
N ALA A 680 -42.54 -121.30 72.63
CA ALA A 680 -42.74 -120.35 73.72
C ALA A 680 -41.41 -119.74 74.19
N THR A 681 -40.33 -120.53 74.24
CA THR A 681 -38.97 -120.04 74.49
C THR A 681 -38.45 -119.13 73.37
N THR A 682 -38.74 -119.49 72.11
CA THR A 682 -38.42 -118.65 70.94
C THR A 682 -39.32 -117.42 70.85
N ALA A 683 -40.57 -117.48 71.32
CA ALA A 683 -41.49 -116.35 71.41
C ALA A 683 -41.06 -115.38 72.51
N ALA A 684 -40.56 -115.86 73.66
CA ALA A 684 -39.91 -115.01 74.65
C ALA A 684 -38.69 -114.27 74.06
N LYS A 685 -37.81 -114.96 73.31
CA LYS A 685 -36.70 -114.32 72.58
C LYS A 685 -37.16 -113.37 71.46
N ASN A 686 -38.16 -113.74 70.68
CA ASN A 686 -38.68 -112.92 69.59
C ASN A 686 -39.46 -111.71 70.12
N ALA A 687 -40.16 -111.83 71.25
CA ALA A 687 -40.76 -110.72 71.97
C ALA A 687 -39.67 -109.81 72.57
N GLN A 688 -38.55 -110.35 73.05
CA GLN A 688 -37.40 -109.53 73.45
C GLN A 688 -36.77 -108.79 72.27
N THR A 689 -36.65 -109.44 71.10
CA THR A 689 -36.18 -108.81 69.86
C THR A 689 -37.15 -107.75 69.35
N LYS A 690 -38.47 -108.02 69.38
CA LYS A 690 -39.52 -107.04 69.05
C LYS A 690 -39.49 -105.85 70.01
N LEU A 691 -39.33 -106.07 71.31
CA LEU A 691 -39.22 -105.01 72.31
C LEU A 691 -37.95 -104.18 72.08
N ALA A 692 -36.82 -104.80 71.77
CA ALA A 692 -35.59 -104.10 71.40
C ALA A 692 -35.76 -103.29 70.10
N GLN A 693 -36.45 -103.83 69.09
CA GLN A 693 -36.77 -103.12 67.84
C GLN A 693 -37.78 -101.98 68.04
N ALA A 694 -38.77 -102.15 68.91
CA ALA A 694 -39.74 -101.11 69.25
C ALA A 694 -39.07 -99.96 70.04
N ASN A 695 -38.23 -100.30 71.03
CA ASN A 695 -37.41 -99.31 71.73
C ASN A 695 -36.40 -98.62 70.80
N GLY A 696 -35.85 -99.33 69.81
CA GLY A 696 -35.06 -98.74 68.72
C GLY A 696 -35.85 -97.71 67.92
N LYS A 697 -37.08 -98.04 67.48
CA LYS A 697 -37.98 -97.10 66.80
C LYS A 697 -38.35 -95.89 67.65
N VAL A 698 -38.50 -96.04 68.98
CA VAL A 698 -38.72 -94.90 69.89
C VAL A 698 -37.49 -93.98 69.94
N ALA A 699 -36.27 -94.55 69.95
CA ALA A 699 -35.03 -93.77 69.91
C ALA A 699 -34.79 -93.08 68.54
N ASP A 700 -35.10 -93.77 67.43
CA ASP A 700 -35.02 -93.20 66.08
C ASP A 700 -36.04 -92.06 65.89
N ALA A 701 -37.27 -92.25 66.38
CA ALA A 701 -38.30 -91.21 66.36
C ALA A 701 -37.92 -90.01 67.25
N GLN A 702 -37.33 -90.23 68.43
CA GLN A 702 -36.77 -89.16 69.25
C GLN A 702 -35.67 -88.39 68.51
N THR A 703 -34.74 -89.10 67.86
CA THR A 703 -33.67 -88.48 67.05
C THR A 703 -34.23 -87.61 65.92
N ARG A 704 -35.29 -88.07 65.24
CA ARG A 704 -35.98 -87.29 64.20
C ARG A 704 -36.67 -86.04 64.76
N ILE A 705 -37.24 -86.08 65.96
CA ILE A 705 -37.82 -84.90 66.63
C ILE A 705 -36.74 -83.86 66.91
N ASP A 706 -35.58 -84.28 67.43
CA ASP A 706 -34.50 -83.35 67.80
C ASP A 706 -33.84 -82.73 66.55
N GLN A 707 -33.72 -83.49 65.47
CA GLN A 707 -33.30 -82.99 64.16
C GLN A 707 -34.31 -82.00 63.56
N ALA A 708 -35.61 -82.29 63.61
CA ALA A 708 -36.66 -81.40 63.12
C ALA A 708 -36.72 -80.08 63.91
N LYS A 709 -36.53 -80.12 65.23
CA LYS A 709 -36.43 -78.92 66.08
C LYS A 709 -35.22 -78.06 65.74
N ALA A 710 -34.04 -78.66 65.57
CA ALA A 710 -32.85 -77.92 65.15
C ALA A 710 -33.04 -77.25 63.79
N LYS A 711 -33.67 -77.94 62.83
CA LYS A 711 -34.03 -77.41 61.50
C LYS A 711 -35.03 -76.24 61.60
N ALA A 712 -36.06 -76.36 62.43
CA ALA A 712 -37.05 -75.30 62.64
C ALA A 712 -36.45 -74.04 63.28
N GLU A 713 -35.53 -74.19 64.24
CA GLU A 713 -34.88 -73.06 64.92
C GLU A 713 -33.92 -72.32 63.96
N SER A 714 -33.08 -73.05 63.21
CA SER A 714 -32.23 -72.45 62.17
C SER A 714 -33.04 -71.72 61.08
N ALA A 715 -34.21 -72.23 60.72
CA ALA A 715 -35.10 -71.56 59.77
C ALA A 715 -35.71 -70.27 60.35
N LYS A 716 -35.97 -70.21 61.66
CA LYS A 716 -36.46 -68.98 62.34
C LYS A 716 -35.38 -67.90 62.44
N GLU A 717 -34.13 -68.27 62.69
CA GLU A 717 -32.99 -67.33 62.64
C GLU A 717 -32.79 -66.75 61.22
N ALA A 718 -32.94 -67.59 60.19
CA ALA A 718 -32.93 -67.15 58.80
C ALA A 718 -34.08 -66.18 58.47
N ALA A 719 -35.29 -66.41 59.02
CA ALA A 719 -36.45 -65.53 58.81
C ALA A 719 -36.22 -64.14 59.41
N ALA A 720 -35.70 -64.07 60.64
CA ALA A 720 -35.34 -62.81 61.30
C ALA A 720 -34.25 -62.04 60.51
N THR A 721 -33.30 -62.75 59.93
CA THR A 721 -32.26 -62.17 59.05
C THR A 721 -32.86 -61.58 57.76
N ALA A 722 -33.87 -62.24 57.18
CA ALA A 722 -34.58 -61.74 56.00
C ALA A 722 -35.39 -60.47 56.32
N ASP A 723 -36.11 -60.42 57.46
CA ASP A 723 -36.81 -59.21 57.91
C ASP A 723 -35.87 -58.01 58.12
N GLN A 724 -34.65 -58.27 58.62
CA GLN A 724 -33.64 -57.24 58.79
C GLN A 724 -33.15 -56.69 57.44
N ARG A 725 -32.94 -57.56 56.44
CA ARG A 725 -32.59 -57.17 55.06
C ARG A 725 -33.70 -56.35 54.39
N ILE A 726 -34.97 -56.76 54.53
CA ILE A 726 -36.13 -56.01 54.02
C ILE A 726 -36.18 -54.60 54.62
N SER A 727 -35.94 -54.49 55.93
CA SER A 727 -35.94 -53.21 56.65
C SER A 727 -34.82 -52.29 56.16
N GLN A 728 -33.60 -52.81 56.00
CA GLN A 728 -32.45 -52.07 55.47
C GLN A 728 -32.69 -51.58 54.03
N ALA A 729 -33.24 -52.44 53.16
CA ALA A 729 -33.56 -52.06 51.77
C ALA A 729 -34.62 -50.95 51.70
N LYS A 730 -35.64 -50.99 52.57
CA LYS A 730 -36.66 -49.93 52.69
C LYS A 730 -36.07 -48.59 53.15
N THR A 731 -35.13 -48.58 54.09
CA THR A 731 -34.39 -47.37 54.47
C THR A 731 -33.53 -46.84 53.33
N ALA A 732 -32.73 -47.70 52.68
CA ALA A 732 -31.87 -47.30 51.56
C ALA A 732 -32.67 -46.69 50.39
N LYS A 733 -33.85 -47.26 50.08
CA LYS A 733 -34.80 -46.72 49.10
C LYS A 733 -35.29 -45.31 49.46
N ALA A 734 -35.64 -45.09 50.73
CA ALA A 734 -36.12 -43.79 51.20
C ALA A 734 -35.03 -42.71 51.16
N ASP A 735 -33.81 -43.05 51.57
CA ASP A 735 -32.66 -42.14 51.51
C ASP A 735 -32.25 -41.81 50.07
N ALA A 736 -32.29 -42.80 49.17
CA ALA A 736 -32.05 -42.59 47.74
C ALA A 736 -33.11 -41.69 47.09
N GLN A 737 -34.40 -41.88 47.42
CA GLN A 737 -35.46 -40.97 46.95
C GLN A 737 -35.25 -39.54 47.45
N LYS A 738 -34.92 -39.35 48.73
CA LYS A 738 -34.65 -38.02 49.29
C LYS A 738 -33.47 -37.32 48.62
N ARG A 739 -32.42 -38.07 48.28
CA ARG A 739 -31.27 -37.57 47.48
C ARG A 739 -31.68 -37.18 46.07
N LEU A 740 -32.53 -37.96 45.41
CA LEU A 740 -33.05 -37.68 44.07
C LEU A 740 -33.90 -36.39 44.06
N ASP A 741 -34.78 -36.23 45.05
CA ASP A 741 -35.63 -35.04 45.20
C ASP A 741 -34.76 -33.78 45.42
N GLN A 742 -33.76 -33.87 46.29
CA GLN A 742 -32.81 -32.78 46.56
C GLN A 742 -32.01 -32.39 45.32
N ALA A 743 -31.37 -33.36 44.65
CA ALA A 743 -30.58 -33.09 43.43
C ALA A 743 -31.43 -32.50 42.29
N THR A 744 -32.71 -32.91 42.19
CA THR A 744 -33.65 -32.34 41.22
C THR A 744 -34.02 -30.89 41.57
N ALA A 745 -34.21 -30.57 42.85
CA ALA A 745 -34.46 -29.21 43.32
C ALA A 745 -33.24 -28.30 43.09
N ASP A 746 -32.03 -28.78 43.41
CA ASP A 746 -30.78 -28.06 43.22
C ASP A 746 -30.51 -27.78 41.72
N ARG A 747 -30.68 -28.79 40.85
CA ARG A 747 -30.64 -28.61 39.39
C ARG A 747 -31.62 -27.54 38.91
N THR A 748 -32.84 -27.54 39.44
CA THR A 748 -33.87 -26.54 39.06
C THR A 748 -33.49 -25.13 39.50
N ALA A 749 -32.94 -24.97 40.71
CA ALA A 749 -32.47 -23.68 41.21
C ALA A 749 -31.29 -23.13 40.40
N VAL A 750 -30.32 -24.00 40.06
CA VAL A 750 -29.16 -23.62 39.26
C VAL A 750 -29.54 -23.26 37.81
N LEU A 751 -30.46 -24.00 37.18
CA LEU A 751 -30.93 -23.67 35.83
C LEU A 751 -31.60 -22.29 35.75
N LYS A 752 -32.30 -21.86 36.81
CA LYS A 752 -32.86 -20.51 36.92
C LYS A 752 -31.76 -19.44 37.07
N THR A 753 -30.69 -19.74 37.80
CA THR A 753 -29.51 -18.86 37.90
C THR A 753 -28.78 -18.73 36.56
N LEU A 754 -28.65 -19.84 35.82
CA LEU A 754 -28.08 -19.89 34.48
C LEU A 754 -28.88 -19.04 33.47
N GLU A 755 -30.21 -19.10 33.50
CA GLU A 755 -31.09 -18.26 32.67
C GLU A 755 -30.95 -16.76 33.00
N ALA A 756 -30.90 -16.42 34.29
CA ALA A 756 -30.66 -15.05 34.73
C ALA A 756 -29.27 -14.54 34.30
N ALA A 757 -28.23 -15.37 34.42
CA ALA A 757 -26.87 -15.03 33.99
C ALA A 757 -26.76 -14.86 32.47
N ARG A 758 -27.42 -15.70 31.67
CA ARG A 758 -27.54 -15.52 30.21
C ARG A 758 -28.22 -14.20 29.85
N THR A 759 -29.32 -13.87 30.53
CA THR A 759 -30.03 -12.61 30.32
C THR A 759 -29.15 -11.40 30.68
N ALA A 760 -28.44 -11.47 31.79
CA ALA A 760 -27.51 -10.43 32.21
C ALA A 760 -26.33 -10.28 31.23
N LYS A 761 -25.79 -11.39 30.70
CA LYS A 761 -24.74 -11.37 29.69
C LYS A 761 -25.18 -10.64 28.43
N THR A 762 -26.37 -10.95 27.90
CA THR A 762 -26.94 -10.25 26.72
C THR A 762 -27.00 -8.74 26.92
N VAL A 763 -27.41 -8.28 28.12
CA VAL A 763 -27.46 -6.85 28.44
C VAL A 763 -26.05 -6.23 28.50
N SER A 764 -25.06 -6.91 29.09
CA SER A 764 -23.67 -6.42 29.08
C SER A 764 -23.03 -6.45 27.69
N ASP A 765 -23.34 -7.43 26.85
CA ASP A 765 -22.88 -7.48 25.46
C ASP A 765 -23.46 -6.32 24.64
N GLU A 766 -24.73 -5.97 24.86
CA GLU A 766 -25.34 -4.80 24.25
C GLU A 766 -24.68 -3.49 24.72
N LYS A 767 -24.34 -3.37 26.02
CA LYS A 767 -23.54 -2.23 26.53
C LYS A 767 -22.17 -2.14 25.84
N VAL A 768 -21.47 -3.26 25.63
CA VAL A 768 -20.18 -3.28 24.91
C VAL A 768 -20.35 -2.76 23.48
N ALA A 769 -21.38 -3.22 22.76
CA ALA A 769 -21.68 -2.76 21.41
C ALA A 769 -22.04 -1.25 21.36
N GLN A 770 -22.85 -0.76 22.30
CA GLN A 770 -23.20 0.66 22.40
C GLN A 770 -21.99 1.54 22.75
N ALA A 771 -21.08 1.06 23.61
CA ALA A 771 -19.85 1.76 23.94
C ALA A 771 -18.87 1.78 22.76
N GLN A 772 -18.73 0.67 22.01
CA GLN A 772 -17.94 0.64 20.78
C GLN A 772 -18.47 1.63 19.73
N ALA A 773 -19.79 1.67 19.50
CA ALA A 773 -20.39 2.64 18.58
C ALA A 773 -20.11 4.11 18.98
N ARG A 774 -19.98 4.40 20.28
CA ARG A 774 -19.53 5.72 20.78
C ARG A 774 -18.05 5.99 20.51
N VAL A 775 -17.17 4.99 20.63
CA VAL A 775 -15.75 5.09 20.23
C VAL A 775 -15.64 5.41 18.74
N ASP A 776 -16.39 4.70 17.89
CA ASP A 776 -16.37 4.88 16.43
C ASP A 776 -16.92 6.25 15.99
N ALA A 777 -17.99 6.71 16.64
CA ALA A 777 -18.56 8.04 16.41
C ALA A 777 -17.59 9.17 16.86
N ALA A 778 -16.90 8.99 17.99
CA ALA A 778 -15.88 9.92 18.44
C ALA A 778 -14.67 9.94 17.49
N GLN A 779 -14.21 8.78 17.03
CA GLN A 779 -13.14 8.68 16.04
C GLN A 779 -13.51 9.36 14.71
N THR A 780 -14.76 9.25 14.28
CA THR A 780 -15.28 9.96 13.10
C THR A 780 -15.21 11.48 13.29
N ARG A 781 -15.61 12.00 14.46
CA ARG A 781 -15.53 13.43 14.80
C ARG A 781 -14.08 13.95 14.83
N ILE A 782 -13.13 13.15 15.34
CA ILE A 782 -11.70 13.48 15.31
C ILE A 782 -11.23 13.68 13.85
N SER A 783 -11.58 12.74 12.95
CA SER A 783 -11.20 12.81 11.53
C SER A 783 -11.84 14.00 10.80
N GLN A 784 -13.10 14.32 11.10
CA GLN A 784 -13.78 15.52 10.58
C GLN A 784 -13.10 16.81 11.04
N ALA A 785 -12.76 16.91 12.33
CA ALA A 785 -12.06 18.05 12.89
C ALA A 785 -10.64 18.22 12.29
N GLN A 786 -9.90 17.13 12.10
CA GLN A 786 -8.59 17.15 11.41
C GLN A 786 -8.71 17.64 9.96
N THR A 787 -9.77 17.25 9.26
CA THR A 787 -10.06 17.73 7.89
C THR A 787 -10.37 19.23 7.87
N ALA A 788 -11.14 19.72 8.85
CA ALA A 788 -11.46 21.14 8.99
C ALA A 788 -10.21 21.99 9.32
N ILE A 789 -9.34 21.52 10.23
CA ILE A 789 -8.05 22.16 10.53
C ILE A 789 -7.19 22.26 9.27
N SER A 790 -7.06 21.15 8.51
CA SER A 790 -6.26 21.10 7.28
C SER A 790 -6.81 22.06 6.21
N THR A 791 -8.13 22.16 6.08
CA THR A 791 -8.81 23.09 5.16
C THR A 791 -8.54 24.54 5.55
N ALA A 792 -8.59 24.86 6.86
CA ALA A 792 -8.28 26.18 7.37
C ALA A 792 -6.80 26.57 7.14
N ASP A 793 -5.86 25.65 7.37
CA ASP A 793 -4.44 25.89 7.09
C ASP A 793 -4.15 26.14 5.60
N GLN A 794 -4.84 25.43 4.70
CA GLN A 794 -4.78 25.71 3.26
C GLN A 794 -5.31 27.12 2.92
N GLN A 795 -6.45 27.53 3.51
CA GLN A 795 -7.02 28.87 3.32
C GLN A 795 -6.08 29.98 3.83
N ILE A 796 -5.46 29.78 4.99
CA ILE A 796 -4.44 30.67 5.55
C ILE A 796 -3.22 30.76 4.61
N SER A 797 -2.73 29.63 4.08
CA SER A 797 -1.58 29.61 3.16
C SER A 797 -1.86 30.35 1.84
N GLN A 798 -3.04 30.14 1.26
CA GLN A 798 -3.45 30.86 0.04
C GLN A 798 -3.59 32.36 0.30
N ALA A 799 -4.26 32.78 1.37
CA ALA A 799 -4.43 34.19 1.69
C ALA A 799 -3.08 34.88 2.02
N ASN A 800 -2.13 34.19 2.66
CA ASN A 800 -0.77 34.69 2.82
C ASN A 800 -0.03 34.87 1.47
N THR A 801 -0.33 34.04 0.47
CA THR A 801 0.21 34.21 -0.88
C THR A 801 -0.40 35.42 -1.57
N ASP A 802 -1.71 35.63 -1.42
CA ASP A 802 -2.43 36.81 -1.94
C ASP A 802 -1.86 38.12 -1.34
N LEU A 803 -1.51 38.14 -0.05
CA LEU A 803 -0.83 39.27 0.60
C LEU A 803 0.57 39.57 -0.01
N ARG A 804 1.42 38.56 -0.20
CA ARG A 804 2.75 38.74 -0.83
C ARG A 804 2.65 39.27 -2.26
N ASN A 805 1.64 38.82 -3.01
CA ASN A 805 1.38 39.32 -4.36
C ASN A 805 1.01 40.82 -4.33
N ALA A 806 0.26 41.28 -3.32
CA ALA A 806 -0.05 42.69 -3.14
C ALA A 806 1.17 43.56 -2.76
N GLU A 807 2.06 43.06 -1.89
CA GLU A 807 3.33 43.73 -1.60
C GLU A 807 4.24 43.83 -2.84
N THR A 808 4.23 42.80 -3.68
CA THR A 808 4.95 42.78 -4.96
C THR A 808 4.39 43.83 -5.92
N ALA A 809 3.06 43.93 -6.07
CA ALA A 809 2.43 44.96 -6.90
C ALA A 809 2.76 46.39 -6.45
N LYS A 810 2.78 46.63 -5.13
CA LYS A 810 3.20 47.91 -4.53
C LYS A 810 4.66 48.26 -4.84
N THR A 811 5.54 47.26 -4.85
CA THR A 811 6.96 47.42 -5.22
C THR A 811 7.12 47.74 -6.71
N THR A 812 6.39 47.04 -7.59
CA THR A 812 6.36 47.30 -9.03
C THR A 812 5.89 48.73 -9.34
N LEU A 813 4.87 49.22 -8.64
CA LEU A 813 4.40 50.61 -8.75
C LEU A 813 5.48 51.63 -8.38
N ALA A 814 6.24 51.39 -7.30
CA ALA A 814 7.34 52.28 -6.90
C ALA A 814 8.46 52.34 -7.95
N GLN A 815 8.78 51.19 -8.56
CA GLN A 815 9.74 51.10 -9.68
C GLN A 815 9.23 51.83 -10.92
N ALA A 816 7.96 51.63 -11.32
CA ALA A 816 7.35 52.29 -12.47
C ALA A 816 7.28 53.83 -12.30
N LYS A 817 6.94 54.32 -11.11
CA LYS A 817 6.99 55.77 -10.78
C LYS A 817 8.42 56.33 -10.85
N THR A 818 9.42 55.55 -10.44
CA THR A 818 10.84 55.94 -10.55
C THR A 818 11.30 55.98 -12.01
N ALA A 819 10.85 55.04 -12.84
CA ALA A 819 11.14 55.03 -14.28
C ALA A 819 10.48 56.22 -15.00
N LEU A 820 9.22 56.53 -14.67
CA LEU A 820 8.52 57.71 -15.17
C LEU A 820 9.27 59.02 -14.85
N ALA A 821 9.68 59.22 -13.59
CA ALA A 821 10.45 60.41 -13.20
C ALA A 821 11.76 60.55 -14.00
N LYS A 822 12.49 59.45 -14.23
CA LYS A 822 13.69 59.45 -15.07
C LYS A 822 13.38 59.80 -16.53
N ALA A 823 12.29 59.28 -17.08
CA ALA A 823 11.88 59.55 -18.46
C ALA A 823 11.42 61.02 -18.65
N GLN A 824 10.76 61.62 -17.64
CA GLN A 824 10.42 63.04 -17.63
C GLN A 824 11.69 63.91 -17.71
N THR A 825 12.65 63.70 -16.82
CA THR A 825 13.93 64.42 -16.84
C THR A 825 14.72 64.18 -18.14
N ALA A 826 14.65 62.99 -18.73
CA ALA A 826 15.29 62.72 -20.02
C ALA A 826 14.65 63.52 -21.17
N ALA A 827 13.32 63.63 -21.20
CA ALA A 827 12.58 64.40 -22.19
C ALA A 827 12.82 65.92 -22.04
N GLU A 828 12.84 66.45 -20.82
CA GLU A 828 13.17 67.86 -20.54
C GLU A 828 14.58 68.21 -21.01
N ASN A 829 15.57 67.36 -20.72
CA ASN A 829 16.95 67.54 -21.19
C ASN A 829 17.08 67.45 -22.71
N ALA A 830 16.37 66.53 -23.35
CA ALA A 830 16.42 66.36 -24.80
C ALA A 830 15.71 67.52 -25.55
N GLN A 831 14.62 68.05 -24.99
CA GLN A 831 14.00 69.29 -25.47
C GLN A 831 14.96 70.47 -25.35
N THR A 832 15.59 70.65 -24.18
CA THR A 832 16.57 71.72 -23.95
C THR A 832 17.73 71.68 -24.97
N LYS A 833 18.25 70.48 -25.28
CA LYS A 833 19.26 70.29 -26.34
C LYS A 833 18.75 70.67 -27.73
N LEU A 834 17.51 70.34 -28.06
CA LEU A 834 16.90 70.67 -29.36
C LEU A 834 16.73 72.18 -29.51
N ASP A 835 16.32 72.86 -28.45
CA ASP A 835 16.17 74.32 -28.44
C ASP A 835 17.53 74.98 -28.65
N GLN A 836 18.56 74.58 -27.89
CA GLN A 836 19.95 75.05 -28.05
C GLN A 836 20.52 74.79 -29.45
N ALA A 837 20.30 73.59 -30.02
CA ALA A 837 20.76 73.26 -31.36
C ALA A 837 19.99 74.04 -32.46
N THR A 838 18.76 74.45 -32.18
CA THR A 838 17.96 75.30 -33.08
C THR A 838 18.48 76.74 -33.04
N GLU A 839 18.72 77.31 -31.85
CA GLU A 839 19.34 78.64 -31.70
C GLU A 839 20.72 78.71 -32.37
N ALA A 840 21.56 77.68 -32.16
CA ALA A 840 22.87 77.57 -32.79
C ALA A 840 22.78 77.51 -34.33
N LYS A 841 21.77 76.81 -34.88
CA LYS A 841 21.50 76.82 -36.32
C LYS A 841 21.08 78.19 -36.83
N GLU A 842 20.14 78.86 -36.16
CA GLU A 842 19.72 80.21 -36.57
C GLU A 842 20.87 81.21 -36.56
N GLN A 843 21.81 81.07 -35.63
CA GLN A 843 23.01 81.90 -35.57
C GLN A 843 23.97 81.58 -36.73
N ALA A 844 24.25 80.31 -36.99
CA ALA A 844 25.11 79.90 -38.11
C ALA A 844 24.52 80.29 -39.47
N ASP A 845 23.20 80.20 -39.65
CA ASP A 845 22.52 80.65 -40.87
C ASP A 845 22.64 82.19 -41.06
N LYS A 846 22.58 82.99 -39.99
CA LYS A 846 22.81 84.46 -40.04
C LYS A 846 24.26 84.80 -40.39
N GLU A 847 25.22 84.05 -39.85
CA GLU A 847 26.64 84.21 -40.16
C GLU A 847 26.94 83.84 -41.61
N LEU A 848 26.31 82.77 -42.13
CA LEU A 848 26.36 82.39 -43.55
C LEU A 848 25.80 83.47 -44.48
N GLU A 849 24.63 84.05 -44.19
CA GLU A 849 24.08 85.16 -45.00
C GLU A 849 24.95 86.43 -44.93
N THR A 850 25.59 86.69 -43.78
CA THR A 850 26.57 87.77 -43.62
C THR A 850 27.81 87.52 -44.48
N ALA A 851 28.34 86.29 -44.47
CA ALA A 851 29.50 85.89 -45.27
C ALA A 851 29.19 85.93 -46.79
N LYS A 852 28.00 85.48 -47.21
CA LYS A 852 27.52 85.63 -48.61
C LYS A 852 27.49 87.09 -49.04
N THR A 853 27.00 87.98 -48.17
CA THR A 853 26.94 89.42 -48.44
C THR A 853 28.35 90.03 -48.54
N ALA A 854 29.27 89.64 -47.65
CA ALA A 854 30.67 90.07 -47.68
C ALA A 854 31.40 89.59 -48.95
N TYR A 855 31.20 88.33 -49.35
CA TYR A 855 31.73 87.76 -50.59
C TYR A 855 31.18 88.48 -51.83
N ALA A 856 29.87 88.70 -51.92
CA ALA A 856 29.26 89.43 -53.03
C ALA A 856 29.80 90.87 -53.13
N LYS A 857 30.03 91.55 -52.00
CA LYS A 857 30.65 92.88 -51.97
C LYS A 857 32.11 92.84 -52.44
N ALA A 858 32.91 91.88 -51.96
CA ALA A 858 34.31 91.74 -52.37
C ALA A 858 34.44 91.37 -53.86
N LEU A 859 33.50 90.58 -54.40
CA LEU A 859 33.44 90.23 -55.82
C LEU A 859 33.12 91.45 -56.68
N ALA A 860 32.19 92.30 -56.24
CA ALA A 860 31.88 93.56 -56.91
C ALA A 860 33.05 94.56 -56.88
N ASP A 861 33.74 94.68 -55.73
CA ASP A 861 34.92 95.54 -55.57
C ASP A 861 36.12 95.07 -56.40
N LYS A 862 36.33 93.75 -56.50
CA LYS A 862 37.29 93.14 -57.42
C LYS A 862 36.95 93.42 -58.88
N THR A 863 35.70 93.21 -59.28
CA THR A 863 35.22 93.51 -60.64
C THR A 863 35.42 94.99 -61.01
N ALA A 864 35.14 95.91 -60.07
CA ALA A 864 35.35 97.34 -60.26
C ALA A 864 36.83 97.72 -60.35
N SER A 865 37.68 97.13 -59.50
CA SER A 865 39.12 97.39 -59.48
C SER A 865 39.84 96.82 -60.71
N ASP A 866 39.40 95.68 -61.24
CA ASP A 866 39.90 95.14 -62.52
C ASP A 866 39.50 96.05 -63.71
N ALA A 867 38.27 96.56 -63.73
CA ALA A 867 37.86 97.53 -64.74
C ALA A 867 38.63 98.86 -64.66
N GLU A 868 39.00 99.31 -63.46
CA GLU A 868 39.87 100.49 -63.25
C GLU A 868 41.31 100.24 -63.71
N LEU A 869 41.85 99.04 -63.46
CA LEU A 869 43.16 98.61 -63.95
C LEU A 869 43.21 98.55 -65.49
N ASP A 870 42.20 97.97 -66.14
CA ASP A 870 42.13 97.93 -67.60
C ASP A 870 41.96 99.34 -68.20
N ALA A 871 41.19 100.22 -67.56
CA ALA A 871 41.10 101.63 -67.96
C ALA A 871 42.44 102.38 -67.80
N ALA A 872 43.19 102.14 -66.71
CA ALA A 872 44.50 102.74 -66.50
C ALA A 872 45.53 102.24 -67.52
N ARG A 873 45.55 100.94 -67.83
CA ARG A 873 46.40 100.35 -68.89
C ARG A 873 46.10 100.95 -70.26
N LYS A 874 44.82 101.14 -70.59
CA LYS A 874 44.39 101.80 -71.84
C LYS A 874 44.84 103.27 -71.88
N ALA A 875 44.68 104.02 -70.80
CA ALA A 875 45.14 105.40 -70.71
C ALA A 875 46.67 105.53 -70.84
N GLN A 876 47.44 104.55 -70.34
CA GLN A 876 48.90 104.48 -70.55
C GLN A 876 49.25 104.26 -72.04
N GLN A 877 48.55 103.36 -72.73
CA GLN A 877 48.73 103.13 -74.17
C GLN A 877 48.38 104.38 -75.01
N ASP A 878 47.27 105.05 -74.70
CA ASP A 878 46.85 106.29 -75.38
C ASP A 878 47.84 107.45 -75.15
N ALA A 879 48.48 107.51 -73.98
CA ALA A 879 49.53 108.49 -73.68
C ALA A 879 50.83 108.20 -74.45
N GLN A 880 51.23 106.94 -74.54
CA GLN A 880 52.41 106.51 -75.32
C GLN A 880 52.24 106.88 -76.80
N HIS A 881 51.08 106.55 -77.40
CA HIS A 881 50.79 106.85 -78.80
C HIS A 881 50.80 108.36 -79.11
N LYS A 882 50.50 109.24 -78.13
CA LYS A 882 50.59 110.70 -78.30
C LYS A 882 52.02 111.23 -78.21
N ALA A 883 52.90 110.58 -77.45
CA ALA A 883 54.32 110.95 -77.40
C ALA A 883 54.99 110.66 -78.75
N ASP A 884 54.77 109.46 -79.29
CA ASP A 884 55.33 109.01 -80.57
C ASP A 884 54.88 109.91 -81.75
N GLN A 885 53.65 110.45 -81.71
CA GLN A 885 53.12 111.36 -82.72
C GLN A 885 53.80 112.75 -82.69
N ALA A 886 54.06 113.28 -81.49
CA ALA A 886 54.67 114.60 -81.32
C ALA A 886 56.15 114.66 -81.77
N GLU A 887 56.82 113.50 -81.83
CA GLU A 887 58.19 113.37 -82.34
C GLU A 887 58.25 113.35 -83.88
N GLN A 888 57.20 112.85 -84.56
CA GLN A 888 57.08 112.98 -86.02
C GLN A 888 56.88 114.43 -86.47
N ASP A 889 55.99 115.19 -85.83
CA ASP A 889 55.66 116.56 -86.22
C ASP A 889 56.87 117.51 -86.12
N ARG A 890 57.76 117.29 -85.14
CA ARG A 890 58.99 118.08 -84.99
C ARG A 890 59.96 117.90 -86.17
N ASN A 891 60.04 116.70 -86.75
CA ASN A 891 60.95 116.40 -87.85
C ASN A 891 60.47 117.00 -89.19
N GLN A 892 59.16 117.15 -89.39
CA GLN A 892 58.61 117.77 -90.60
C GLN A 892 58.91 119.28 -90.66
N ALA A 893 58.74 120.00 -89.55
CA ALA A 893 58.91 121.45 -89.48
C ALA A 893 60.34 121.94 -89.79
N GLN A 894 61.35 121.09 -89.61
CA GLN A 894 62.75 121.42 -89.93
C GLN A 894 63.03 121.39 -91.44
N THR A 895 62.25 120.62 -92.23
CA THR A 895 62.49 120.40 -93.67
C THR A 895 61.97 121.56 -94.54
N ASP A 896 60.95 122.28 -94.07
CA ASP A 896 60.32 123.37 -94.83
C ASP A 896 61.10 124.70 -94.75
N ALA A 897 61.98 124.86 -93.75
CA ALA A 897 62.78 126.08 -93.55
C ALA A 897 63.90 126.23 -94.59
N ASP A 898 64.60 125.15 -94.94
CA ASP A 898 65.81 125.20 -95.77
C ASP A 898 65.52 125.41 -97.26
N ASN A 899 64.31 125.06 -97.73
CA ASN A 899 63.94 125.17 -99.15
C ASN A 899 63.62 126.62 -99.61
N ALA A 900 63.26 127.52 -98.70
CA ALA A 900 62.87 128.89 -99.07
C ALA A 900 64.06 129.83 -99.33
N GLN A 901 65.21 129.59 -98.70
CA GLN A 901 66.36 130.50 -98.73
C GLN A 901 67.19 130.41 -100.03
N HIS A 902 67.02 129.33 -100.81
CA HIS A 902 67.77 129.09 -102.04
C HIS A 902 67.26 129.84 -103.29
N ALA A 903 66.11 130.52 -103.22
CA ALA A 903 65.47 131.16 -104.38
C ALA A 903 65.95 132.60 -104.69
N GLN A 904 66.75 133.25 -103.83
CA GLN A 904 66.94 134.71 -103.86
C GLN A 904 68.20 135.22 -104.62
N THR A 905 69.16 134.36 -104.99
CA THR A 905 70.54 134.83 -105.30
C THR A 905 71.03 134.57 -106.73
N SER A 906 70.34 133.77 -107.55
CA SER A 906 70.85 133.35 -108.87
C SER A 906 70.29 134.16 -110.05
N ALA A 907 70.98 135.27 -110.33
CA ALA A 907 71.02 136.07 -111.56
C ALA A 907 70.07 137.28 -111.72
N GLN A 908 70.58 138.46 -111.36
CA GLN A 908 70.34 139.75 -112.04
C GLN A 908 71.64 140.13 -112.77
N SER A 909 72.00 139.41 -113.85
CA SER A 909 73.24 139.69 -114.60
C SER A 909 73.32 139.04 -116.00
N LYS A 910 72.38 139.37 -116.90
CA LYS A 910 72.60 139.70 -118.34
C LYS A 910 71.28 139.89 -119.09
N VAL A 911 70.93 141.14 -119.42
CA VAL A 911 69.88 141.47 -120.41
C VAL A 911 70.47 142.19 -121.64
N ASP A 912 71.75 142.56 -121.59
CA ASP A 912 72.58 142.87 -122.76
C ASP A 912 73.16 141.55 -123.32
N ASN A 913 72.83 141.05 -124.51
CA ASN A 913 72.11 141.66 -125.63
C ASN A 913 71.06 140.70 -126.25
N LEU A 914 69.84 141.12 -126.63
CA LEU A 914 69.14 142.38 -126.32
C LEU A 914 67.64 142.27 -126.70
N THR A 915 66.79 141.64 -125.87
CA THR A 915 65.32 141.92 -125.75
C THR A 915 64.66 141.10 -124.62
N GLY A 916 64.85 141.52 -123.36
CA GLY A 916 63.87 141.41 -122.26
C GLY A 916 63.66 140.08 -121.48
N GLY A 917 63.97 140.09 -120.18
CA GLY A 917 63.40 139.16 -119.16
C GLY A 917 64.41 138.25 -118.43
N THR A 918 64.22 137.99 -117.13
CA THR A 918 65.31 137.50 -116.23
C THR A 918 64.95 136.27 -115.32
N THR A 919 65.39 135.04 -115.71
CA THR A 919 65.79 133.84 -114.85
C THR A 919 64.69 132.99 -114.11
N SER A 920 64.91 131.87 -113.37
CA SER A 920 66.10 131.13 -112.81
C SER A 920 65.85 129.62 -112.39
N SER A 921 66.80 128.98 -111.67
CA SER A 921 66.80 127.69 -110.88
C SER A 921 67.22 126.32 -111.49
N THR A 922 67.82 125.44 -110.67
CA THR A 922 68.58 124.17 -110.95
C THR A 922 68.43 123.16 -109.77
N ALA A 923 68.16 121.85 -109.90
CA ALA A 923 68.96 120.69 -110.40
C ALA A 923 69.75 119.89 -109.31
N ALA A 924 70.14 118.64 -109.64
CA ALA A 924 70.96 117.65 -108.89
C ALA A 924 70.25 116.75 -107.83
N THR A 925 70.77 115.59 -107.39
CA THR A 925 71.12 114.28 -108.05
C THR A 925 71.86 113.35 -107.06
N GLY A 926 71.55 112.03 -107.08
CA GLY A 926 72.40 110.94 -106.53
C GLY A 926 72.03 110.40 -105.13
N LYS A 927 72.50 109.22 -104.68
CA LYS A 927 73.03 108.00 -105.36
C LYS A 927 73.29 106.89 -104.30
N SER A 928 73.01 105.60 -104.62
CA SER A 928 73.53 104.35 -103.95
C SER A 928 73.26 104.15 -102.42
N GLU A 929 73.20 102.95 -101.81
CA GLU A 929 73.32 101.57 -102.29
C GLU A 929 72.60 100.53 -101.38
N LYS A 930 72.09 99.47 -102.02
CA LYS A 930 71.85 98.07 -101.58
C LYS A 930 71.67 97.59 -100.11
N THR A 931 70.63 96.75 -100.00
CA THR A 931 70.54 95.37 -99.41
C THR A 931 70.01 95.09 -97.99
N VAL A 932 68.91 94.30 -98.01
CA VAL A 932 68.56 93.15 -97.14
C VAL A 932 67.82 93.43 -95.82
N ASP A 933 66.89 92.50 -95.53
CA ASP A 933 66.03 92.31 -94.35
C ASP A 933 65.11 93.45 -93.91
N ALA A 934 63.81 93.25 -94.21
CA ALA A 934 62.71 94.00 -93.63
C ALA A 934 61.99 93.12 -92.59
N PRO A 935 61.91 93.59 -91.33
CA PRO A 935 60.74 93.32 -90.52
C PRO A 935 60.21 94.56 -89.79
N THR A 936 58.87 94.66 -89.67
CA THR A 936 58.11 95.31 -88.58
C THR A 936 58.35 96.81 -88.30
N THR A 937 57.34 97.62 -88.05
CA THR A 937 56.34 97.45 -86.97
C THR A 937 55.17 98.40 -87.20
N VAL A 938 53.91 97.98 -86.95
CA VAL A 938 52.99 98.57 -85.94
C VAL A 938 52.02 97.46 -85.47
N ILE A 939 51.60 97.50 -84.20
CA ILE A 939 50.58 96.65 -83.54
C ILE A 939 51.00 95.20 -83.17
N LYS A 940 51.71 95.11 -82.04
CA LYS A 940 51.48 94.12 -80.97
C LYS A 940 50.10 94.39 -80.32
N GLU A 941 49.40 93.55 -79.57
CA GLU A 941 49.52 92.17 -79.03
C GLU A 941 48.06 91.84 -78.57
N TYR A 942 47.47 90.63 -78.56
CA TYR A 942 47.94 89.24 -78.50
C TYR A 942 47.12 88.31 -79.43
N GLY A 943 47.74 87.20 -79.86
CA GLY A 943 47.10 85.87 -79.87
C GLY A 943 47.77 85.00 -78.78
N PRO A 944 47.58 83.66 -78.68
CA PRO A 944 47.15 82.77 -79.78
C PRO A 944 46.35 81.49 -79.40
N LEU A 945 46.03 80.64 -80.40
CA LEU A 945 45.92 79.15 -80.35
C LEU A 945 44.87 78.50 -79.39
N ALA A 946 44.40 77.25 -79.53
CA ALA A 946 44.41 76.19 -80.56
C ALA A 946 43.12 75.36 -80.33
N ALA A 947 42.32 74.97 -81.33
CA ALA A 947 42.56 73.98 -82.39
C ALA A 947 42.65 72.50 -81.92
N THR A 948 41.57 71.76 -82.23
CA THR A 948 41.55 70.36 -82.73
C THR A 948 42.37 69.24 -82.04
N GLY A 949 41.65 68.20 -81.57
CA GLY A 949 41.64 66.93 -82.32
C GLY A 949 42.39 65.70 -81.77
N VAL A 950 41.61 64.62 -81.61
CA VAL A 950 41.86 63.19 -81.95
C VAL A 950 42.82 62.28 -81.13
N THR A 951 42.18 61.27 -80.50
CA THR A 951 42.50 59.80 -80.51
C THR A 951 43.87 59.27 -80.06
N SER A 952 43.91 58.39 -79.05
CA SER A 952 43.87 56.91 -79.24
C SER A 952 44.28 56.06 -78.01
N GLU A 953 43.54 54.94 -77.85
CA GLU A 953 43.98 53.58 -77.44
C GLU A 953 44.41 53.17 -76.01
N ALA A 954 43.82 52.02 -75.60
CA ALA A 954 44.42 50.87 -74.90
C ALA A 954 44.73 50.96 -73.37
N MET A 955 44.49 49.93 -72.53
CA MET A 955 43.72 48.67 -72.66
C MET A 955 43.50 48.00 -71.28
N LEU A 956 42.83 46.83 -71.25
CA LEU A 956 42.65 45.83 -70.14
C LEU A 956 41.64 46.26 -69.04
N GLY A 957 40.68 45.44 -68.58
CA GLY A 957 40.44 43.98 -68.64
C GLY A 957 40.28 43.45 -67.19
N LEU A 958 39.43 42.49 -66.76
CA LEU A 958 38.53 41.45 -67.31
C LEU A 958 37.13 41.60 -66.62
N THR A 959 35.97 41.07 -67.02
CA THR A 959 35.49 39.77 -67.60
C THR A 959 35.25 38.61 -66.60
N ALA A 960 33.99 38.39 -66.19
CA ALA A 960 33.28 37.11 -65.84
C ALA A 960 31.93 37.47 -65.17
N ILE A 961 30.72 36.99 -65.49
CA ILE A 961 30.14 35.71 -66.00
C ILE A 961 30.02 34.59 -64.95
N MET A 962 28.77 34.36 -64.51
CA MET A 962 28.05 33.09 -64.17
C MET A 962 26.92 33.49 -63.18
N MET A 963 25.62 33.46 -63.50
CA MET A 963 24.77 32.33 -63.90
C MET A 963 24.99 31.05 -63.09
N LEU A 964 24.05 30.76 -62.19
CA LEU A 964 23.55 29.40 -61.98
C LEU A 964 22.05 29.44 -61.65
N VAL A 965 21.30 28.55 -62.28
CA VAL A 965 19.83 28.45 -62.30
C VAL A 965 19.43 27.07 -61.80
N GLY A 966 18.25 26.98 -61.16
CA GLY A 966 17.62 25.71 -60.80
C GLY A 966 18.10 25.16 -59.46
N THR A 967 17.36 24.29 -58.78
CA THR A 967 16.04 23.66 -59.02
C THR A 967 15.49 23.30 -57.64
N GLY A 968 14.20 23.13 -57.37
CA GLY A 968 13.10 22.75 -58.24
C GLY A 968 12.43 21.49 -57.69
N CYS A 969 11.19 21.65 -57.22
CA CYS A 969 10.14 20.63 -57.12
C CYS A 969 10.16 19.54 -56.02
N VAL A 970 9.14 19.64 -55.15
CA VAL A 970 8.00 18.68 -55.01
C VAL A 970 8.33 17.19 -54.85
N LEU A 971 7.90 16.59 -53.72
CA LEU A 971 6.88 15.53 -53.74
C LEU A 971 6.24 15.26 -52.38
N THR A 972 4.91 15.21 -52.43
CA THR A 972 3.96 14.69 -51.44
C THR A 972 4.31 13.33 -50.83
N ARG A 973 3.89 13.08 -49.59
CA ARG A 973 2.80 12.10 -49.34
C ARG A 973 2.05 12.31 -48.02
N VAL A 974 0.86 11.74 -48.00
CA VAL A 974 -0.21 11.82 -47.01
C VAL A 974 -0.68 10.37 -46.76
N ARG A 975 -1.27 10.08 -45.59
CA ARG A 975 -1.96 8.83 -45.18
C ARG A 975 -1.07 7.60 -44.86
N PHE A 976 -1.49 6.65 -44.01
CA PHE A 976 -2.81 6.40 -43.38
C PHE A 976 -2.69 5.59 -42.05
N ASP A 977 -3.65 5.82 -41.14
CA ASP A 977 -4.43 4.91 -40.26
C ASP A 977 -3.85 3.83 -39.31
N HIS A 978 -4.69 3.59 -38.29
CA HIS A 978 -4.82 2.47 -37.34
C HIS A 978 -3.79 2.41 -36.17
N GLU A 979 -4.21 2.07 -34.93
CA GLU A 979 -5.51 1.54 -34.43
C GLU A 979 -6.21 2.45 -33.42
#